data_AF-A0A940LIT5-F1
#
_entry.id   AF-A0A940LIT5-F1
#
_cell.length_a   1.000
_cell.length_b   1.000
_cell.length_c   1.000
_cell.angle_alpha   90.00
_cell.angle_beta   90.00
_cell.angle_gamma   90.00
#
_symmetry.space_group_name_H-M   'P 1'
#
loop_
_entity.id
_entity.type
_entity.pdbx_description
1 polymer ?
#
loop_
_entity_poly.entity_id
_entity_poly.type
_entity_poly.pdbx_seq_one_letter_code
_entity_poly.pdbx_strand_id
1 'polypeptide(L)'
;MSGALALLVAIIVFLVLFDWNWFRGPLGRFASARLHREVVIEGDLRVHPWSFSPKAEALGVRVAQPDWAPKTGPQAGHMARVDRIAVQVKLLPLLKGEVILPLLAVDRPDVRLLRDPSGRANWTFGDPKAPAKPMKLPAIQHFVINDGHLRYDDRQRDIFFLGTVSSNEQATGEGRGRFVLEGKGQLNRSPFTALVTGGPLLNISPRRPYPFDAKVDAGSTHVLARGEVTKPFNLGRFETQLTVSGADLNRLYALTGLALPNTPPYRINGRLTRNGGRFDFNKLTGRIGDSDVSGDLFVLTQRERPYLEADLQSRRLDFDDLGSLVGAAPATGRGETASAGQKVEAAQRTATQRILPDATLQVDRVKAMDAKVKYRALAVNAPNLPLKKVRLDLTLDKGVLTMDPLAFTFSRGDLAGKVRLDANPKVPRTDLDMRLTNAKLEDFITIRNGDKPAIEGGVMARAKLTGYGDSVHRAASTANGQVTLVSPRGEMRQAFAELLGVNASKGLLLLLSKSERETSVRCAVADFSVKDGIMTSNQIVADTGVVLARGKGTIDLREERLDLKIDGDSKKPRLVRLFIPITVKGPFLSPKIGLETGGAVAQGGVAAALASFVNPLAAILPFVTGGEAKDADCAGLVASARADGAPVKVTQTTPARPKKK
;
A
#
# COMPACT_ATOMS: atom_id res chain seq x y z
N MET A 1 22.83 -67.51 35.45
CA MET A 1 21.42 -67.21 35.14
C MET A 1 20.61 -66.73 36.35
N SER A 2 20.86 -67.23 37.57
CA SER A 2 20.10 -66.91 38.78
C SER A 2 20.17 -65.44 39.24
N GLY A 3 21.33 -64.79 39.10
CA GLY A 3 21.49 -63.37 39.48
C GLY A 3 20.78 -62.39 38.55
N ALA A 4 20.72 -62.68 37.25
CA ALA A 4 20.00 -61.84 36.28
C ALA A 4 18.48 -61.96 36.46
N LEU A 5 17.97 -63.17 36.76
CA LEU A 5 16.56 -63.39 37.05
C LEU A 5 16.16 -62.74 38.39
N ALA A 6 16.99 -62.86 39.43
CA ALA A 6 16.75 -62.20 40.71
C ALA A 6 16.76 -60.66 40.58
N LEU A 7 17.69 -60.10 39.79
CA LEU A 7 17.74 -58.67 39.50
C LEU A 7 16.49 -58.20 38.72
N LEU A 8 16.06 -58.98 37.72
CA LEU A 8 14.87 -58.68 36.94
C LEU A 8 13.61 -58.72 37.82
N VAL A 9 13.46 -59.74 38.67
CA VAL A 9 12.36 -59.84 39.64
C VAL A 9 12.41 -58.68 40.64
N ALA A 10 13.58 -58.32 41.16
CA ALA A 10 13.75 -57.19 42.06
C ALA A 10 13.37 -55.85 41.39
N ILE A 11 13.79 -55.63 40.14
CA ILE A 11 13.38 -54.46 39.35
C ILE A 11 11.87 -54.47 39.12
N ILE A 12 11.28 -55.64 38.85
CA ILE A 12 9.84 -55.75 38.62
C ILE A 12 9.06 -55.41 39.90
N VAL A 13 9.42 -56.02 41.03
CA VAL A 13 8.82 -55.75 42.34
C VAL A 13 9.00 -54.29 42.72
N PHE A 14 10.18 -53.72 42.49
CA PHE A 14 10.43 -52.29 42.69
C PHE A 14 9.48 -51.44 41.84
N LEU A 15 9.38 -51.67 40.53
CA LEU A 15 8.50 -50.88 39.64
C LEU A 15 7.01 -51.00 39.97
N VAL A 16 6.56 -52.10 40.61
CA VAL A 16 5.18 -52.29 41.08
C VAL A 16 4.92 -51.54 42.38
N LEU A 17 5.84 -51.62 43.35
CA LEU A 17 5.65 -51.06 44.70
C LEU A 17 6.10 -49.60 44.80
N PHE A 18 6.85 -49.09 43.82
CA PHE A 18 7.42 -47.75 43.85
C PHE A 18 6.37 -46.67 43.62
N ASP A 19 6.29 -45.70 44.54
CA ASP A 19 5.43 -44.53 44.39
C ASP A 19 6.03 -43.53 43.41
N TRP A 20 5.47 -43.51 42.20
CA TRP A 20 5.86 -42.60 41.13
C TRP A 20 5.73 -41.11 41.51
N ASN A 21 4.94 -40.76 42.53
CA ASN A 21 4.84 -39.38 43.01
C ASN A 21 6.16 -38.81 43.55
N TRP A 22 7.12 -39.66 43.91
CA TRP A 22 8.46 -39.21 44.30
C TRP A 22 9.19 -38.50 43.14
N PHE A 23 8.84 -38.81 41.89
CA PHE A 23 9.40 -38.16 40.71
C PHE A 23 8.80 -36.79 40.39
N ARG A 24 7.73 -36.35 41.07
CA ARG A 24 7.12 -35.01 40.81
C ARG A 24 8.14 -33.88 40.99
N GLY A 25 8.90 -33.90 42.09
CA GLY A 25 9.95 -32.92 42.37
C GLY A 25 11.12 -32.97 41.38
N PRO A 26 11.77 -34.13 41.18
CA PRO A 26 12.82 -34.30 40.18
C PRO A 26 12.41 -33.91 38.75
N LEU A 27 11.24 -34.35 38.27
CA LEU A 27 10.73 -34.01 36.94
C LEU A 27 10.41 -32.51 36.83
N GLY A 28 9.80 -31.93 37.86
CA GLY A 28 9.57 -30.49 37.95
C GLY A 28 10.88 -29.71 37.87
N ARG A 29 11.91 -30.08 38.65
CA ARG A 29 13.24 -29.45 38.59
C ARG A 29 13.93 -29.62 37.24
N PHE A 30 13.85 -30.80 36.64
CA PHE A 30 14.41 -31.05 35.31
C PHE A 30 13.73 -30.19 34.24
N ALA A 31 12.39 -30.17 34.22
CA ALA A 31 11.62 -29.31 33.33
C ALA A 31 11.93 -27.84 33.60
N SER A 32 12.11 -27.46 34.86
CA SER A 32 12.41 -26.09 35.26
C SER A 32 13.76 -25.62 34.75
N ALA A 33 14.78 -26.46 34.89
CA ALA A 33 16.11 -26.19 34.34
C ALA A 33 16.08 -26.09 32.81
N ARG A 34 15.28 -26.93 32.13
CA ARG A 34 15.21 -26.93 30.67
C ARG A 34 14.45 -25.75 30.08
N LEU A 35 13.37 -25.34 30.74
CA LEU A 35 12.52 -24.21 30.35
C LEU A 35 13.01 -22.88 30.93
N HIS A 36 13.98 -22.90 31.84
CA HIS A 36 14.43 -21.75 32.62
C HIS A 36 13.27 -21.04 33.35
N ARG A 37 12.33 -21.83 33.89
CA ARG A 37 11.13 -21.37 34.59
C ARG A 37 10.71 -22.38 35.61
N GLU A 38 10.09 -21.95 36.69
CA GLU A 38 9.54 -22.90 37.64
C GLU A 38 8.42 -23.74 36.99
N VAL A 39 8.55 -25.06 37.10
CA VAL A 39 7.58 -26.06 36.68
C VAL A 39 7.23 -26.93 37.89
N VAL A 40 5.96 -26.97 38.23
CA VAL A 40 5.44 -27.73 39.38
C VAL A 40 4.36 -28.71 38.89
N ILE A 41 4.38 -29.93 39.42
CA ILE A 41 3.32 -30.93 39.26
C ILE A 41 2.61 -31.01 40.61
N GLU A 42 1.45 -30.36 40.73
CA GLU A 42 0.72 -30.24 42.00
C GLU A 42 -0.09 -31.51 42.33
N GLY A 43 -0.63 -32.18 41.32
CA GLY A 43 -1.42 -33.40 41.47
C GLY A 43 -0.58 -34.67 41.41
N ASP A 44 -1.26 -35.81 41.23
CA ASP A 44 -0.61 -37.12 41.15
C ASP A 44 0.17 -37.31 39.83
N LEU A 45 1.26 -38.06 39.91
CA LEU A 45 1.96 -38.63 38.76
C LEU A 45 1.67 -40.13 38.69
N ARG A 46 0.96 -40.56 37.65
CA ARG A 46 0.58 -41.98 37.43
C ARG A 46 1.38 -42.54 36.27
N VAL A 47 2.13 -43.61 36.51
CA VAL A 47 2.96 -44.26 35.48
C VAL A 47 2.54 -45.71 35.32
N HIS A 48 2.35 -46.11 34.07
CA HIS A 48 2.05 -47.48 33.66
C HIS A 48 3.22 -47.98 32.80
N PRO A 49 4.26 -48.56 33.43
CA PRO A 49 5.51 -48.90 32.75
C PRO A 49 5.43 -50.22 31.97
N TRP A 50 4.41 -51.05 32.20
CA TRP A 50 4.27 -52.43 31.71
C TRP A 50 3.82 -52.53 30.24
N SER A 51 4.52 -51.83 29.35
CA SER A 51 4.27 -51.84 27.90
C SER A 51 5.53 -51.43 27.14
N PHE A 52 5.69 -51.88 25.89
CA PHE A 52 6.70 -51.32 24.97
C PHE A 52 6.44 -49.85 24.60
N SER A 53 5.28 -49.33 25.00
CA SER A 53 4.91 -47.92 24.98
C SER A 53 4.38 -47.50 26.36
N PRO A 54 5.25 -47.31 27.37
CA PRO A 54 4.84 -46.91 28.70
C PRO A 54 4.06 -45.59 28.68
N LYS A 55 3.09 -45.48 29.59
CA LYS A 55 2.22 -44.29 29.73
C LYS A 55 2.55 -43.56 31.02
N ALA A 56 2.67 -42.24 30.97
CA ALA A 56 2.76 -41.38 32.15
C ALA A 56 1.65 -40.32 32.08
N GLU A 57 1.01 -40.06 33.23
CA GLU A 57 0.00 -39.02 33.40
C GLU A 57 0.38 -38.11 34.56
N ALA A 58 0.48 -36.81 34.31
CA ALA A 58 0.72 -35.80 35.33
C ALA A 58 -0.52 -34.92 35.49
N LEU A 59 -0.97 -34.73 36.73
CA LEU A 59 -2.10 -33.87 37.07
C LEU A 59 -1.63 -32.52 37.63
N GLY A 60 -2.34 -31.44 37.28
CA GLY A 60 -2.08 -30.10 37.82
C GLY A 60 -0.68 -29.57 37.52
N VAL A 61 -0.27 -29.60 36.24
CA VAL A 61 1.04 -29.07 35.82
C VAL A 61 0.95 -27.56 35.68
N ARG A 62 1.86 -26.83 36.32
CA ARG A 62 1.97 -25.36 36.24
C ARG A 62 3.36 -24.96 35.77
N VAL A 63 3.40 -23.99 34.88
CA VAL A 63 4.62 -23.34 34.40
C VAL A 63 4.54 -21.86 34.74
N ALA A 64 5.50 -21.36 35.51
CA ALA A 64 5.57 -19.97 35.91
C ALA A 64 5.78 -19.03 34.71
N GLN A 65 5.41 -17.76 34.89
CA GLN A 65 5.82 -16.66 34.02
C GLN A 65 7.30 -16.30 34.28
N PRO A 66 7.99 -15.63 33.34
CA PRO A 66 9.33 -15.12 33.59
C PRO A 66 9.26 -13.90 34.51
N ASP A 67 10.37 -13.55 35.15
CA ASP A 67 10.42 -12.46 36.15
C ASP A 67 10.01 -11.08 35.61
N TRP A 68 10.19 -10.85 34.31
CA TRP A 68 9.81 -9.60 33.66
C TRP A 68 8.30 -9.47 33.39
N ALA A 69 7.54 -10.56 33.49
CA ALA A 69 6.11 -10.52 33.23
C ALA A 69 5.35 -9.82 34.37
N PRO A 70 4.21 -9.17 34.08
CA PRO A 70 3.41 -8.49 35.09
C PRO A 70 2.97 -9.44 36.22
N LYS A 71 3.17 -9.02 37.47
CA LYS A 71 2.74 -9.79 38.66
C LYS A 71 1.31 -9.45 39.12
N THR A 72 0.75 -8.33 38.66
CA THR A 72 -0.60 -7.87 39.01
C THR A 72 -1.40 -7.51 37.74
N GLY A 73 -2.72 -7.46 37.88
CA GLY A 73 -3.64 -7.11 36.80
C GLY A 73 -4.00 -8.27 35.87
N PRO A 74 -4.69 -8.00 34.74
CA PRO A 74 -5.23 -9.03 33.84
C PRO A 74 -4.17 -9.92 33.16
N GLN A 75 -2.90 -9.51 33.21
CA GLN A 75 -1.78 -10.24 32.62
C GLN A 75 -0.98 -11.07 33.65
N ALA A 76 -1.33 -10.98 34.94
CA ALA A 76 -0.71 -11.78 35.98
C ALA A 76 -1.12 -13.26 35.89
N GLY A 77 -0.31 -14.15 36.46
CA GLY A 77 -0.61 -15.58 36.59
C GLY A 77 0.51 -16.48 36.07
N HIS A 78 0.15 -17.70 35.65
CA HIS A 78 1.07 -18.69 35.11
C HIS A 78 1.20 -18.55 33.59
N MET A 79 2.32 -19.00 33.04
CA MET A 79 2.49 -19.13 31.59
C MET A 79 1.60 -20.26 31.07
N ALA A 80 1.55 -21.38 31.79
CA ALA A 80 0.69 -22.49 31.44
C ALA A 80 0.17 -23.15 32.71
N ARG A 81 -1.10 -23.54 32.71
CA ARG A 81 -1.72 -24.44 33.66
C ARG A 81 -2.38 -25.56 32.87
N VAL A 82 -2.16 -26.80 33.28
CA VAL A 82 -2.77 -27.95 32.63
C VAL A 82 -3.31 -28.90 33.68
N ASP A 83 -4.58 -29.27 33.57
CA ASP A 83 -5.22 -30.13 34.55
C ASP A 83 -4.73 -31.57 34.43
N ARG A 84 -4.58 -32.09 33.21
CA ARG A 84 -3.95 -33.39 32.95
C ARG A 84 -3.13 -33.38 31.68
N ILE A 85 -1.93 -33.95 31.75
CA ILE A 85 -1.11 -34.30 30.59
C ILE A 85 -0.85 -35.80 30.63
N ALA A 86 -1.22 -36.51 29.58
CA ALA A 86 -0.94 -37.92 29.40
C ALA A 86 -0.05 -38.15 28.17
N VAL A 87 1.06 -38.86 28.36
CA VAL A 87 2.05 -39.13 27.32
C VAL A 87 2.34 -40.62 27.25
N GLN A 88 2.41 -41.18 26.05
CA GLN A 88 3.02 -42.48 25.77
C GLN A 88 4.28 -42.28 24.94
N VAL A 89 5.29 -43.12 25.13
CA VAL A 89 6.56 -43.05 24.37
C VAL A 89 6.94 -44.44 23.88
N LYS A 90 7.29 -44.63 22.61
CA LYS A 90 7.81 -45.93 22.14
C LYS A 90 9.26 -46.13 22.58
N LEU A 91 9.55 -47.19 23.34
CA LEU A 91 10.90 -47.43 23.89
C LEU A 91 11.93 -47.83 22.84
N LEU A 92 11.60 -48.76 21.92
CA LEU A 92 12.56 -49.25 20.91
C LEU A 92 13.05 -48.14 19.96
N PRO A 93 12.20 -47.26 19.41
CA PRO A 93 12.65 -46.10 18.64
C PRO A 93 13.44 -45.10 19.49
N LEU A 94 13.07 -44.89 20.77
CA LEU A 94 13.75 -43.97 21.66
C LEU A 94 15.22 -44.37 21.88
N LEU A 95 15.51 -45.68 22.00
CA LEU A 95 16.87 -46.22 22.07
C LEU A 95 17.70 -45.96 20.81
N LYS A 96 17.05 -45.75 19.66
CA LYS A 96 17.67 -45.36 18.38
C LYS A 96 17.71 -43.84 18.18
N GLY A 97 17.30 -43.05 19.18
CA GLY A 97 17.24 -41.59 19.13
C GLY A 97 15.98 -41.02 18.47
N GLU A 98 14.99 -41.85 18.14
CA GLU A 98 13.72 -41.43 17.53
C GLU A 98 12.63 -41.29 18.60
N VAL A 99 12.19 -40.06 18.86
CA VAL A 99 11.09 -39.80 19.80
C VAL A 99 9.75 -39.90 19.07
N ILE A 100 9.03 -41.00 19.32
CA ILE A 100 7.68 -41.25 18.82
C ILE A 100 6.73 -41.35 20.00
N LEU A 101 5.67 -40.54 19.98
CA LEU A 101 4.64 -40.47 21.00
C LEU A 101 3.34 -41.12 20.47
N PRO A 102 2.99 -42.36 20.88
CA PRO A 102 1.72 -42.96 20.51
C PRO A 102 0.51 -42.13 20.97
N LEU A 103 0.63 -41.47 22.12
CA LEU A 103 -0.40 -40.62 22.71
C LEU A 103 0.24 -39.36 23.30
N LEU A 104 -0.36 -38.22 23.00
CA LEU A 104 -0.20 -36.97 23.73
C LEU A 104 -1.60 -36.36 23.92
N ALA A 105 -2.13 -36.48 25.13
CA ALA A 105 -3.42 -35.90 25.50
C ALA A 105 -3.23 -34.81 26.56
N VAL A 106 -3.86 -33.67 26.33
CA VAL A 106 -3.77 -32.48 27.17
C VAL A 106 -5.18 -32.00 27.49
N ASP A 107 -5.58 -32.08 28.76
CA ASP A 107 -6.92 -31.70 29.20
C ASP A 107 -6.89 -30.34 29.89
N ARG A 108 -7.78 -29.46 29.43
CA ARG A 108 -7.98 -28.08 29.88
C ARG A 108 -6.68 -27.28 30.05
N PRO A 109 -5.81 -27.21 29.02
CA PRO A 109 -4.64 -26.33 29.10
C PRO A 109 -5.07 -24.85 29.05
N ASP A 110 -4.74 -24.05 30.07
CA ASP A 110 -4.81 -22.58 30.04
C ASP A 110 -3.39 -22.03 29.80
N VAL A 111 -3.15 -21.50 28.60
CA VAL A 111 -1.85 -20.98 28.15
C VAL A 111 -1.92 -19.47 27.96
N ARG A 112 -0.96 -18.76 28.56
CA ARG A 112 -0.79 -17.31 28.47
C ARG A 112 0.54 -16.98 27.84
N LEU A 113 0.49 -16.46 26.63
CA LEU A 113 1.63 -16.04 25.85
C LEU A 113 1.73 -14.52 25.84
N LEU A 114 2.88 -13.99 26.22
CA LEU A 114 3.14 -12.55 26.35
C LEU A 114 4.36 -12.16 25.54
N ARG A 115 4.27 -11.10 24.73
CA ARG A 115 5.42 -10.40 24.16
C ARG A 115 5.36 -8.91 24.50
N ASP A 116 6.43 -8.40 25.10
CA ASP A 116 6.54 -7.00 25.46
C ASP A 116 6.92 -6.11 24.25
N PRO A 117 6.85 -4.77 24.38
CA PRO A 117 7.21 -3.85 23.29
C PRO A 117 8.67 -3.98 22.81
N SER A 118 9.58 -4.48 23.66
CA SER A 118 10.98 -4.72 23.29
C SER A 118 11.18 -6.02 22.50
N GLY A 119 10.13 -6.83 22.34
CA GLY A 119 10.16 -8.10 21.63
C GLY A 119 10.47 -9.31 22.51
N ARG A 120 10.64 -9.14 23.83
CA ARG A 120 10.84 -10.27 24.75
C ARG A 120 9.56 -11.06 24.85
N ALA A 121 9.63 -12.35 24.56
CA ALA A 121 8.47 -13.22 24.50
C ALA A 121 8.56 -14.35 25.52
N ASN A 122 7.47 -14.64 26.21
CA ASN A 122 7.48 -15.61 27.29
C ASN A 122 7.50 -17.08 26.80
N TRP A 123 7.49 -17.34 25.49
CA TRP A 123 7.71 -18.66 24.89
C TRP A 123 9.10 -18.82 24.29
N THR A 124 10.00 -17.87 24.55
CA THR A 124 11.42 -18.02 24.25
C THR A 124 12.11 -18.66 25.44
N PHE A 125 12.70 -19.82 25.20
CA PHE A 125 13.42 -20.61 26.20
C PHE A 125 14.89 -20.69 25.81
N GLY A 126 15.79 -20.58 26.79
CA GLY A 126 17.24 -20.56 26.55
C GLY A 126 17.79 -19.15 26.30
N ASP A 127 18.97 -19.07 25.68
CA ASP A 127 19.66 -17.79 25.41
C ASP A 127 18.86 -16.93 24.41
N PRO A 128 18.36 -15.73 24.81
CA PRO A 128 17.63 -14.82 23.93
C PRO A 128 18.45 -14.34 22.73
N LYS A 129 19.78 -14.43 22.79
CA LYS A 129 20.70 -14.02 21.71
C LYS A 129 20.94 -15.13 20.69
N ALA A 130 20.56 -16.37 20.97
CA ALA A 130 20.73 -17.47 20.04
C ALA A 130 19.71 -17.38 18.88
N PRO A 131 20.08 -17.74 17.64
CA PRO A 131 19.15 -17.72 16.51
C PRO A 131 17.94 -18.63 16.77
N ALA A 132 16.74 -18.13 16.49
CA ALA A 132 15.51 -18.90 16.65
C ALA A 132 15.53 -20.16 15.78
N LYS A 133 15.58 -21.33 16.42
CA LYS A 133 15.53 -22.63 15.72
C LYS A 133 14.08 -22.96 15.35
N PRO A 134 13.82 -23.58 14.18
CA PRO A 134 12.49 -24.07 13.84
C PRO A 134 11.97 -25.01 14.93
N MET A 135 10.69 -24.85 15.31
CA MET A 135 10.03 -25.76 16.25
C MET A 135 9.96 -27.15 15.60
N LYS A 136 10.68 -28.11 16.19
CA LYS A 136 10.64 -29.52 15.81
C LYS A 136 9.87 -30.26 16.89
N LEU A 137 8.65 -30.68 16.59
CA LEU A 137 7.86 -31.51 17.49
C LEU A 137 8.20 -33.00 17.22
N PRO A 138 8.12 -33.88 18.24
CA PRO A 138 8.25 -35.33 18.03
C PRO A 138 7.07 -35.86 17.20
N ALA A 139 7.21 -37.08 16.65
CA ALA A 139 6.12 -37.70 15.91
C ALA A 139 5.01 -38.14 16.87
N ILE A 140 3.80 -37.58 16.73
CA ILE A 140 2.65 -37.86 17.60
C ILE A 140 1.60 -38.64 16.82
N GLN A 141 1.24 -39.84 17.27
CA GLN A 141 0.28 -40.71 16.57
C GLN A 141 -1.17 -40.47 17.00
N HIS A 142 -1.39 -39.98 18.21
CA HIS A 142 -2.70 -39.56 18.71
C HIS A 142 -2.51 -38.28 19.53
N PHE A 143 -2.98 -37.15 19.00
CA PHE A 143 -2.89 -35.85 19.64
C PHE A 143 -4.28 -35.36 20.02
N VAL A 144 -4.49 -35.11 21.32
CA VAL A 144 -5.78 -34.68 21.84
C VAL A 144 -5.58 -33.43 22.69
N ILE A 145 -6.37 -32.40 22.42
CA ILE A 145 -6.54 -31.24 23.30
C ILE A 145 -8.02 -31.13 23.63
N ASN A 146 -8.36 -31.30 24.91
CA ASN A 146 -9.72 -31.11 25.39
C ASN A 146 -9.84 -29.73 26.04
N ASP A 147 -10.70 -28.87 25.48
CA ASP A 147 -11.09 -27.57 26.05
C ASP A 147 -9.89 -26.68 26.46
N GLY A 148 -8.95 -26.49 25.54
CA GLY A 148 -7.80 -25.62 25.78
C GLY A 148 -8.17 -24.15 25.67
N HIS A 149 -7.61 -23.31 26.53
CA HIS A 149 -7.72 -21.86 26.50
C HIS A 149 -6.36 -21.24 26.15
N LEU A 150 -6.38 -20.29 25.23
CA LEU A 150 -5.19 -19.54 24.84
C LEU A 150 -5.45 -18.05 24.93
N ARG A 151 -4.60 -17.36 25.69
CA ARG A 151 -4.47 -15.90 25.70
C ARG A 151 -3.11 -15.54 25.13
N TYR A 152 -3.09 -14.79 24.03
CA TYR A 152 -1.87 -14.31 23.39
C TYR A 152 -1.89 -12.78 23.32
N ASP A 153 -0.90 -12.15 23.92
CA ASP A 153 -0.78 -10.69 24.04
C ASP A 153 0.60 -10.27 23.52
N ASP A 154 0.64 -9.76 22.29
CA ASP A 154 1.85 -9.29 21.62
C ASP A 154 1.78 -7.77 21.46
N ARG A 155 2.42 -7.07 22.39
CA ARG A 155 2.43 -5.60 22.44
C ARG A 155 3.41 -4.98 21.45
N GLN A 156 4.29 -5.78 20.84
CA GLN A 156 5.17 -5.32 19.79
C GLN A 156 4.41 -5.16 18.47
N ARG A 157 3.43 -6.04 18.22
CA ARG A 157 2.63 -6.05 16.98
C ARG A 157 1.18 -5.62 17.18
N ASP A 158 0.82 -5.23 18.40
CA ASP A 158 -0.54 -4.88 18.82
C ASP A 158 -1.54 -6.01 18.49
N ILE A 159 -1.21 -7.23 18.93
CA ILE A 159 -2.05 -8.41 18.76
C ILE A 159 -2.56 -8.86 20.13
N PHE A 160 -3.87 -8.96 20.25
CA PHE A 160 -4.55 -9.59 21.37
C PHE A 160 -5.44 -10.70 20.86
N PHE A 161 -5.15 -11.93 21.27
CA PHE A 161 -5.97 -13.10 21.00
C PHE A 161 -6.46 -13.73 22.30
N LEU A 162 -7.75 -14.05 22.34
CA LEU A 162 -8.39 -14.79 23.41
C LEU A 162 -9.32 -15.82 22.79
N GLY A 163 -9.11 -17.10 23.09
CA GLY A 163 -9.91 -18.15 22.49
C GLY A 163 -9.73 -19.52 23.10
N THR A 164 -10.46 -20.47 22.54
CA THR A 164 -10.34 -21.89 22.83
C THR A 164 -9.68 -22.63 21.68
N VAL A 165 -9.03 -23.74 22.00
CA VAL A 165 -8.39 -24.67 21.07
C VAL A 165 -8.73 -26.10 21.48
N SER A 166 -9.22 -26.89 20.54
CA SER A 166 -9.47 -28.32 20.74
C SER A 166 -8.92 -29.12 19.58
N SER A 167 -8.51 -30.36 19.85
CA SER A 167 -8.01 -31.27 18.83
C SER A 167 -8.37 -32.70 19.16
N ASN A 168 -8.76 -33.47 18.15
CA ASN A 168 -9.07 -34.88 18.28
C ASN A 168 -8.92 -35.61 16.94
N GLU A 169 -8.85 -36.94 16.98
CA GLU A 169 -9.06 -37.82 15.83
C GLU A 169 -10.55 -38.17 15.71
N GLN A 170 -11.15 -37.85 14.57
CA GLN A 170 -12.54 -38.19 14.28
C GLN A 170 -12.61 -39.42 13.39
N ALA A 171 -13.41 -40.42 13.77
CA ALA A 171 -13.71 -41.54 12.90
C ALA A 171 -14.64 -41.09 11.76
N THR A 172 -14.13 -40.98 10.53
CA THR A 172 -14.92 -40.68 9.33
C THR A 172 -14.85 -41.82 8.32
N GLY A 173 -15.99 -42.26 7.77
CA GLY A 173 -16.06 -43.33 6.75
C GLY A 173 -15.60 -44.71 7.28
N GLU A 174 -15.13 -45.60 6.39
CA GLU A 174 -14.60 -46.97 6.67
C GLU A 174 -13.42 -47.03 7.67
N GLY A 175 -13.55 -46.45 8.86
CA GLY A 175 -12.55 -46.49 9.93
C GLY A 175 -11.23 -45.75 9.63
N ARG A 176 -11.17 -44.85 8.63
CA ARG A 176 -9.90 -44.26 8.18
C ARG A 176 -9.38 -43.09 9.02
N GLY A 177 -10.18 -42.52 9.94
CA GLY A 177 -9.77 -41.45 10.87
C GLY A 177 -9.39 -40.12 10.18
N ARG A 178 -9.65 -38.98 10.83
CA ARG A 178 -9.21 -37.65 10.38
C ARG A 178 -8.83 -36.79 11.58
N PHE A 179 -7.62 -36.23 11.53
CA PHE A 179 -7.20 -35.24 12.52
C PHE A 179 -7.98 -33.94 12.34
N VAL A 180 -8.49 -33.40 13.44
CA VAL A 180 -9.17 -32.10 13.49
C VAL A 180 -8.59 -31.27 14.61
N LEU A 181 -8.31 -30.00 14.30
CA LEU A 181 -7.90 -28.95 15.23
C LEU A 181 -8.81 -27.74 15.00
N GLU A 182 -9.55 -27.36 16.03
CA GLU A 182 -10.45 -26.20 16.01
C GLU A 182 -9.92 -25.11 16.94
N GLY A 183 -10.06 -23.87 16.52
CA GLY A 183 -9.81 -22.69 17.33
C GLY A 183 -10.95 -21.69 17.17
N LYS A 184 -11.45 -21.12 18.27
CA LYS A 184 -12.51 -20.09 18.25
C LYS A 184 -12.19 -19.00 19.26
N GLY A 185 -12.52 -17.74 18.96
CA GLY A 185 -12.24 -16.66 19.88
C GLY A 185 -12.32 -15.28 19.26
N GLN A 186 -11.47 -14.39 19.74
CA GLN A 186 -11.35 -13.03 19.26
C GLN A 186 -9.88 -12.68 19.01
N LEU A 187 -9.60 -12.07 17.85
CA LEU A 187 -8.31 -11.49 17.49
C LEU A 187 -8.50 -9.98 17.31
N ASN A 188 -7.83 -9.16 18.12
CA ASN A 188 -7.99 -7.70 18.14
C ASN A 188 -9.47 -7.28 18.20
N ARG A 189 -10.24 -7.96 19.07
CA ARG A 189 -11.70 -7.80 19.25
C ARG A 189 -12.57 -8.21 18.07
N SER A 190 -11.98 -8.71 16.98
CA SER A 190 -12.71 -9.27 15.84
C SER A 190 -12.93 -10.78 16.04
N PRO A 191 -14.06 -11.34 15.62
CA PRO A 191 -14.28 -12.79 15.67
C PRO A 191 -13.18 -13.55 14.94
N PHE A 192 -12.73 -14.65 15.56
CA PHE A 192 -11.73 -15.55 15.01
C PHE A 192 -12.24 -16.98 15.03
N THR A 193 -12.11 -17.67 13.90
CA THR A 193 -12.31 -19.13 13.81
C THR A 193 -11.21 -19.76 12.97
N ALA A 194 -10.69 -20.90 13.42
CA ALA A 194 -9.75 -21.71 12.69
C ALA A 194 -10.23 -23.17 12.71
N LEU A 195 -10.22 -23.81 11.55
CA LEU A 195 -10.46 -25.23 11.39
C LEU A 195 -9.30 -25.78 10.56
N VAL A 196 -8.45 -26.57 11.17
CA VAL A 196 -7.38 -27.32 10.51
C VAL A 196 -7.73 -28.78 10.59
N THR A 197 -7.56 -29.46 9.46
CA THR A 197 -7.82 -30.89 9.36
C THR A 197 -6.68 -31.55 8.62
N GLY A 198 -6.41 -32.81 8.92
CA GLY A 198 -5.33 -33.55 8.26
C GLY A 198 -5.63 -35.03 8.14
N GLY A 199 -4.72 -35.76 7.51
CA GLY A 199 -4.79 -37.23 7.47
C GLY A 199 -4.73 -37.86 8.87
N PRO A 200 -5.06 -39.14 9.00
CA PRO A 200 -4.97 -39.84 10.29
C PRO A 200 -3.54 -39.84 10.83
N LEU A 201 -3.38 -39.54 12.12
CA LEU A 201 -2.09 -39.54 12.80
C LEU A 201 -1.62 -40.96 13.21
N LEU A 202 -2.54 -41.93 13.27
CA LEU A 202 -2.33 -43.28 13.85
C LEU A 202 -1.08 -44.00 13.30
N ASN A 203 -0.73 -43.75 12.04
CA ASN A 203 0.44 -44.34 11.37
C ASN A 203 1.37 -43.30 10.74
N ILE A 204 1.47 -42.10 11.33
CA ILE A 204 2.30 -41.04 10.80
C ILE A 204 3.78 -41.43 10.78
N SER A 205 4.42 -41.30 9.61
CA SER A 205 5.84 -41.57 9.43
C SER A 205 6.61 -40.24 9.35
N PRO A 206 7.71 -40.05 10.09
CA PRO A 206 8.54 -38.84 10.00
C PRO A 206 9.11 -38.54 8.61
N ARG A 207 9.04 -39.50 7.68
CA ARG A 207 9.60 -39.41 6.32
C ARG A 207 8.57 -39.16 5.22
N ARG A 208 7.27 -39.23 5.53
CA ARG A 208 6.19 -39.03 4.54
C ARG A 208 5.54 -37.66 4.74
N PRO A 209 5.29 -36.88 3.68
CA PRO A 209 4.53 -35.64 3.78
C PRO A 209 3.17 -35.86 4.45
N TYR A 210 2.73 -34.90 5.24
CA TYR A 210 1.47 -34.95 5.95
C TYR A 210 0.46 -33.95 5.36
N PRO A 211 -0.64 -34.42 4.74
CA PRO A 211 -1.61 -33.54 4.11
C PRO A 211 -2.45 -32.80 5.16
N PHE A 212 -2.82 -31.57 4.86
CA PHE A 212 -3.73 -30.76 5.65
C PHE A 212 -4.62 -29.87 4.78
N ASP A 213 -5.83 -29.59 5.29
CA ASP A 213 -6.66 -28.47 4.89
C ASP A 213 -6.80 -27.52 6.08
N ALA A 214 -6.70 -26.22 5.86
CA ALA A 214 -6.93 -25.20 6.86
C ALA A 214 -7.89 -24.13 6.34
N LYS A 215 -8.85 -23.76 7.17
CA LYS A 215 -9.71 -22.59 7.00
C LYS A 215 -9.54 -21.69 8.21
N VAL A 216 -9.20 -20.44 7.97
CA VAL A 216 -9.04 -19.43 9.04
C VAL A 216 -9.81 -18.18 8.65
N ASP A 217 -10.67 -17.73 9.55
CA ASP A 217 -11.42 -16.49 9.43
C ASP A 217 -11.02 -15.59 10.62
N ALA A 218 -10.50 -14.41 10.33
CA ALA A 218 -10.00 -13.44 11.29
C ALA A 218 -10.52 -12.04 10.93
N GLY A 219 -11.66 -11.65 11.53
CA GLY A 219 -12.38 -10.44 11.12
C GLY A 219 -12.81 -10.52 9.66
N SER A 220 -12.32 -9.61 8.82
CA SER A 220 -12.57 -9.63 7.37
C SER A 220 -11.58 -10.46 6.57
N THR A 221 -10.53 -11.00 7.19
CA THR A 221 -9.52 -11.83 6.51
C THR A 221 -9.96 -13.29 6.51
N HIS A 222 -10.02 -13.89 5.34
CA HIS A 222 -10.36 -15.29 5.11
C HIS A 222 -9.18 -15.99 4.44
N VAL A 223 -8.77 -17.12 4.99
CA VAL A 223 -7.67 -17.95 4.49
C VAL A 223 -8.17 -19.36 4.26
N LEU A 224 -7.92 -19.87 3.07
CA LEU A 224 -8.10 -21.28 2.73
C LEU A 224 -6.74 -21.81 2.27
N ALA A 225 -6.29 -22.89 2.88
CA ALA A 225 -5.03 -23.54 2.55
C ALA A 225 -5.27 -25.05 2.40
N ARG A 226 -4.84 -25.62 1.29
CA ARG A 226 -4.79 -27.08 1.09
C ARG A 226 -3.37 -27.45 0.74
N GLY A 227 -2.75 -28.36 1.46
CA GLY A 227 -1.33 -28.60 1.29
C GLY A 227 -0.81 -29.75 2.09
N GLU A 228 0.51 -29.76 2.26
CA GLU A 228 1.19 -30.76 3.06
C GLU A 228 2.37 -30.17 3.82
N VAL A 229 2.61 -30.71 5.01
CA VAL A 229 3.85 -30.49 5.73
C VAL A 229 4.85 -31.53 5.23
N THR A 230 5.84 -31.09 4.47
CA THR A 230 6.85 -31.95 3.80
C THR A 230 7.58 -32.90 4.76
N LYS A 231 7.73 -32.49 6.02
CA LYS A 231 8.20 -33.32 7.12
C LYS A 231 7.23 -33.15 8.29
N PRO A 232 6.50 -34.20 8.70
CA PRO A 232 5.56 -34.11 9.81
C PRO A 232 6.20 -33.47 11.03
N PHE A 233 5.45 -32.62 11.72
CA PHE A 233 5.90 -31.97 12.96
C PHE A 233 7.10 -31.00 12.81
N ASN A 234 7.53 -30.69 11.58
CA ASN A 234 8.38 -29.56 11.24
C ASN A 234 7.56 -28.49 10.51
N LEU A 235 6.83 -27.67 11.27
CA LEU A 235 5.94 -26.62 10.75
C LEU A 235 6.68 -25.48 10.01
N GLY A 236 8.02 -25.48 10.05
CA GLY A 236 8.85 -24.59 9.25
C GLY A 236 8.94 -25.01 7.78
N ARG A 237 8.38 -26.15 7.37
CA ARG A 237 8.42 -26.63 6.00
C ARG A 237 7.09 -27.19 5.51
N PHE A 238 6.39 -26.40 4.71
CA PHE A 238 5.14 -26.83 4.09
C PHE A 238 5.01 -26.27 2.68
N GLU A 239 4.14 -26.90 1.91
CA GLU A 239 3.69 -26.43 0.61
C GLU A 239 2.16 -26.44 0.60
N THR A 240 1.55 -25.38 0.11
CA THR A 240 0.09 -25.26 0.08
C THR A 240 -0.41 -24.44 -1.10
N GLN A 241 -1.54 -24.87 -1.67
CA GLN A 241 -2.40 -23.99 -2.44
C GLN A 241 -3.15 -23.08 -1.47
N LEU A 242 -2.79 -21.80 -1.48
CA LEU A 242 -3.34 -20.77 -0.60
C LEU A 242 -4.35 -19.91 -1.37
N THR A 243 -5.44 -19.56 -0.72
CA THR A 243 -6.32 -18.45 -1.10
C THR A 243 -6.50 -17.54 0.11
N VAL A 244 -6.21 -16.26 -0.06
CA VAL A 244 -6.40 -15.23 0.97
C VAL A 244 -7.31 -14.15 0.41
N SER A 245 -8.33 -13.77 1.16
CA SER A 245 -9.16 -12.61 0.84
C SER A 245 -9.37 -11.73 2.06
N GLY A 246 -9.61 -10.45 1.84
CA GLY A 246 -9.95 -9.53 2.92
C GLY A 246 -10.34 -8.16 2.42
N ALA A 247 -10.68 -7.27 3.36
CA ALA A 247 -11.12 -5.92 3.04
C ALA A 247 -9.95 -4.98 2.64
N ASP A 248 -8.73 -5.26 3.11
CA ASP A 248 -7.57 -4.39 2.95
C ASP A 248 -6.27 -5.17 3.28
N LEU A 249 -5.27 -5.12 2.40
CA LEU A 249 -3.97 -5.79 2.61
C LEU A 249 -3.20 -5.24 3.82
N ASN A 250 -3.38 -3.95 4.17
CA ASN A 250 -2.71 -3.34 5.32
C ASN A 250 -3.01 -4.07 6.63
N ARG A 251 -4.20 -4.68 6.74
CA ARG A 251 -4.63 -5.44 7.94
C ARG A 251 -3.83 -6.71 8.17
N LEU A 252 -3.14 -7.22 7.14
CA LEU A 252 -2.26 -8.38 7.28
C LEU A 252 -0.99 -8.08 8.08
N TYR A 253 -0.68 -6.81 8.36
CA TYR A 253 0.47 -6.43 9.19
C TYR A 253 0.46 -7.13 10.55
N ALA A 254 -0.69 -7.17 11.24
CA ALA A 254 -0.82 -7.82 12.55
C ALA A 254 -0.50 -9.33 12.47
N LEU A 255 -0.90 -10.00 11.38
CA LEU A 255 -0.69 -11.44 11.22
C LEU A 255 0.72 -11.80 10.71
N THR A 256 1.27 -10.99 9.81
CA THR A 256 2.46 -11.34 9.02
C THR A 256 3.70 -10.54 9.38
N GLY A 257 3.53 -9.37 10.01
CA GLY A 257 4.59 -8.37 10.21
C GLY A 257 5.01 -7.63 8.94
N LEU A 258 4.31 -7.80 7.82
CA LEU A 258 4.61 -7.12 6.55
C LEU A 258 3.85 -5.81 6.43
N ALA A 259 4.55 -4.71 6.18
CA ALA A 259 3.97 -3.40 5.90
C ALA A 259 3.43 -3.33 4.46
N LEU A 260 2.26 -3.95 4.26
CA LEU A 260 1.52 -3.88 3.01
C LEU A 260 0.72 -2.57 2.92
N PRO A 261 0.50 -2.03 1.70
CA PRO A 261 -0.22 -0.78 1.53
C PRO A 261 -1.72 -0.94 1.80
N ASN A 262 -2.42 0.18 1.99
CA ASN A 262 -3.88 0.17 2.02
C ASN A 262 -4.42 -0.17 0.63
N THR A 263 -5.42 -1.04 0.56
CA THR A 263 -6.04 -1.43 -0.72
C THR A 263 -7.56 -1.55 -0.62
N PRO A 264 -8.29 -1.53 -1.75
CA PRO A 264 -9.63 -2.10 -1.85
C PRO A 264 -9.65 -3.59 -1.43
N PRO A 265 -10.85 -4.20 -1.29
CA PRO A 265 -11.00 -5.61 -0.99
C PRO A 265 -10.21 -6.46 -1.97
N TYR A 266 -9.51 -7.46 -1.46
CA TYR A 266 -8.63 -8.31 -2.26
C TYR A 266 -9.04 -9.78 -2.14
N ARG A 267 -8.71 -10.54 -3.18
CA ARG A 267 -8.74 -12.00 -3.17
C ARG A 267 -7.62 -12.50 -4.07
N ILE A 268 -6.65 -13.15 -3.46
CA ILE A 268 -5.46 -13.68 -4.12
C ILE A 268 -5.32 -15.17 -3.83
N ASN A 269 -4.82 -15.92 -4.80
CA ASN A 269 -4.57 -17.35 -4.71
C ASN A 269 -3.25 -17.71 -5.39
N GLY A 270 -2.64 -18.81 -4.98
CA GLY A 270 -1.38 -19.29 -5.55
C GLY A 270 -0.76 -20.43 -4.73
N ARG A 271 0.46 -20.81 -5.07
CA ARG A 271 1.21 -21.85 -4.35
C ARG A 271 2.18 -21.21 -3.37
N LEU A 272 1.94 -21.38 -2.07
CA LEU A 272 2.83 -20.94 -1.01
C LEU A 272 3.73 -22.09 -0.55
N THR A 273 5.05 -21.91 -0.65
CA THR A 273 6.05 -22.81 -0.08
C THR A 273 6.78 -22.10 1.05
N ARG A 274 6.90 -22.75 2.20
CA ARG A 274 7.72 -22.26 3.32
C ARG A 274 8.93 -23.15 3.50
N ASN A 275 10.10 -22.53 3.65
CA ASN A 275 11.32 -23.20 4.09
C ASN A 275 12.04 -22.34 5.14
N GLY A 276 11.77 -22.64 6.41
CA GLY A 276 12.27 -21.85 7.54
C GLY A 276 11.71 -20.43 7.54
N GLY A 277 12.60 -19.45 7.39
CA GLY A 277 12.26 -18.03 7.31
C GLY A 277 11.89 -17.51 5.92
N ARG A 278 12.01 -18.34 4.87
CA ARG A 278 11.66 -17.98 3.49
C ARG A 278 10.26 -18.50 3.14
N PHE A 279 9.46 -17.62 2.55
CA PHE A 279 8.13 -17.92 2.01
C PHE A 279 8.14 -17.55 0.53
N ASP A 280 7.89 -18.51 -0.35
CA ASP A 280 7.79 -18.32 -1.79
C ASP A 280 6.32 -18.47 -2.18
N PHE A 281 5.72 -17.42 -2.77
CA PHE A 281 4.34 -17.43 -3.24
C PHE A 281 4.33 -17.34 -4.76
N ASN A 282 4.22 -18.50 -5.38
CA ASN A 282 4.35 -18.67 -6.81
C ASN A 282 2.99 -18.76 -7.51
N LYS A 283 2.97 -18.36 -8.79
CA LYS A 283 1.75 -18.37 -9.62
C LYS A 283 0.59 -17.65 -8.90
N LEU A 284 0.90 -16.52 -8.27
CA LEU A 284 -0.09 -15.66 -7.66
C LEU A 284 -1.04 -15.19 -8.78
N THR A 285 -2.33 -15.34 -8.55
CA THR A 285 -3.39 -14.73 -9.35
C THR A 285 -4.49 -14.21 -8.43
N GLY A 286 -5.27 -13.24 -8.90
CA GLY A 286 -6.37 -12.72 -8.09
C GLY A 286 -6.85 -11.35 -8.53
N ARG A 287 -7.50 -10.66 -7.59
CA ARG A 287 -7.95 -9.28 -7.74
C ARG A 287 -7.67 -8.45 -6.49
N ILE A 288 -7.47 -7.16 -6.71
CA ILE A 288 -7.44 -6.12 -5.68
C ILE A 288 -8.39 -5.04 -6.20
N GLY A 289 -9.53 -4.86 -5.53
CA GLY A 289 -10.63 -4.08 -6.07
C GLY A 289 -11.14 -4.69 -7.37
N ASP A 290 -11.22 -3.86 -8.40
CA ASP A 290 -11.67 -4.23 -9.73
C ASP A 290 -10.50 -4.55 -10.69
N SER A 291 -9.27 -4.43 -10.20
CA SER A 291 -8.02 -4.75 -10.89
C SER A 291 -7.64 -6.22 -10.77
N ASP A 292 -7.23 -6.86 -11.88
CA ASP A 292 -6.60 -8.19 -11.82
C ASP A 292 -5.13 -8.09 -11.40
N VAL A 293 -4.59 -9.12 -10.75
CA VAL A 293 -3.18 -9.19 -10.38
C VAL A 293 -2.65 -10.60 -10.58
N SER A 294 -1.42 -10.71 -11.07
CA SER A 294 -0.70 -11.97 -11.18
C SER A 294 0.80 -11.78 -11.02
N GLY A 295 1.53 -12.84 -10.67
CA GLY A 295 2.99 -12.80 -10.58
C GLY A 295 3.57 -13.76 -9.56
N ASP A 296 4.76 -13.44 -9.07
CA ASP A 296 5.45 -14.20 -8.05
C ASP A 296 6.02 -13.24 -7.00
N LEU A 297 6.05 -13.68 -5.74
CA LEU A 297 6.74 -12.95 -4.68
C LEU A 297 7.41 -13.90 -3.70
N PHE A 298 8.42 -13.41 -2.99
CA PHE A 298 8.96 -14.10 -1.83
C PHE A 298 9.19 -13.15 -0.66
N VAL A 299 9.20 -13.72 0.54
CA VAL A 299 9.40 -13.00 1.80
C VAL A 299 10.45 -13.71 2.64
N LEU A 300 11.38 -12.93 3.19
CA LEU A 300 12.35 -13.36 4.20
C LEU A 300 11.97 -12.74 5.55
N THR A 301 11.60 -13.58 6.52
CA THR A 301 11.11 -13.15 7.84
C THR A 301 12.15 -13.24 8.96
N GLN A 302 13.23 -14.01 8.77
CA GLN A 302 14.31 -14.19 9.74
C GLN A 302 15.43 -13.18 9.55
N ARG A 303 15.06 -11.90 9.49
CA ARG A 303 15.95 -10.75 9.39
C ARG A 303 15.49 -9.71 10.42
N GLU A 304 16.37 -8.79 10.79
CA GLU A 304 16.00 -7.65 11.64
C GLU A 304 14.81 -6.87 11.06
N ARG A 305 14.84 -6.63 9.75
CA ARG A 305 13.73 -6.15 8.93
C ARG A 305 13.31 -7.24 7.94
N PRO A 306 12.03 -7.67 7.90
CA PRO A 306 11.57 -8.55 6.85
C PRO A 306 11.86 -7.97 5.47
N TYR A 307 12.15 -8.84 4.50
CA TYR A 307 12.39 -8.44 3.12
C TYR A 307 11.36 -9.07 2.21
N LEU A 308 10.69 -8.25 1.40
CA LEU A 308 9.72 -8.69 0.39
C LEU A 308 10.26 -8.38 -1.01
N GLU A 309 10.23 -9.36 -1.91
CA GLU A 309 10.49 -9.12 -3.33
C GLU A 309 9.35 -9.67 -4.18
N ALA A 310 8.88 -8.89 -5.14
CA ALA A 310 7.74 -9.24 -5.98
C ALA A 310 7.92 -8.75 -7.43
N ASP A 311 7.51 -9.57 -8.39
CA ASP A 311 7.25 -9.16 -9.79
C ASP A 311 5.78 -9.41 -10.08
N LEU A 312 5.02 -8.34 -10.23
CA LEU A 312 3.57 -8.33 -10.33
C LEU A 312 3.12 -7.68 -11.63
N GLN A 313 2.01 -8.16 -12.17
CA GLN A 313 1.39 -7.58 -13.34
C GLN A 313 -0.14 -7.62 -13.28
N SER A 314 -0.76 -6.63 -13.90
CA SER A 314 -2.19 -6.57 -14.18
C SER A 314 -2.42 -6.56 -15.68
N ARG A 315 -3.34 -7.37 -16.19
CA ARG A 315 -3.78 -7.25 -17.58
C ARG A 315 -4.71 -6.06 -17.75
N ARG A 316 -5.54 -5.79 -16.74
CA ARG A 316 -6.42 -4.65 -16.62
C ARG A 316 -6.34 -4.12 -15.17
N LEU A 317 -5.74 -2.94 -15.05
CA LEU A 317 -5.76 -2.15 -13.83
C LEU A 317 -6.94 -1.18 -13.88
N ASP A 318 -7.74 -1.10 -12.83
CA ASP A 318 -8.59 0.06 -12.59
C ASP A 318 -7.78 1.13 -11.86
N PHE A 319 -7.71 2.34 -12.42
CA PHE A 319 -6.84 3.38 -11.90
C PHE A 319 -7.29 3.89 -10.53
N ASP A 320 -8.59 3.86 -10.26
CA ASP A 320 -9.15 4.36 -9.02
C ASP A 320 -8.81 3.44 -7.81
N ASP A 321 -8.52 2.15 -8.07
CA ASP A 321 -8.02 1.21 -7.05
C ASP A 321 -6.65 1.63 -6.49
N LEU A 322 -5.82 2.31 -7.29
CA LEU A 322 -4.50 2.81 -6.87
C LEU A 322 -4.61 4.02 -5.92
N GLY A 323 -5.75 4.71 -5.90
CA GLY A 323 -5.91 5.92 -5.08
C GLY A 323 -5.60 5.66 -3.60
N SER A 324 -6.04 4.52 -3.08
CA SER A 324 -5.80 4.10 -1.70
C SER A 324 -4.32 3.93 -1.34
N LEU A 325 -3.46 3.59 -2.32
CA LEU A 325 -2.01 3.42 -2.12
C LEU A 325 -1.32 4.75 -1.79
N VAL A 326 -1.85 5.85 -2.33
CA VAL A 326 -1.33 7.21 -2.13
C VAL A 326 -2.21 8.04 -1.19
N GLY A 327 -3.19 7.43 -0.54
CA GLY A 327 -4.03 8.06 0.47
C GLY A 327 -5.29 8.76 -0.06
N ALA A 328 -5.60 8.63 -1.35
CA ALA A 328 -6.83 9.18 -1.90
C ALA A 328 -8.08 8.48 -1.33
N ALA A 329 -9.25 9.09 -1.51
CA ALA A 329 -10.51 8.44 -1.16
C ALA A 329 -10.69 7.16 -2.01
N PRO A 330 -11.06 6.01 -1.41
CA PRO A 330 -11.46 4.84 -2.18
C PRO A 330 -12.64 5.18 -3.08
N ALA A 331 -12.66 4.67 -4.32
CA ALA A 331 -13.84 4.76 -5.16
C ALA A 331 -14.95 3.85 -4.60
N THR A 332 -16.17 4.37 -4.50
CA THR A 332 -17.32 3.65 -3.92
C THR A 332 -18.60 3.79 -4.73
N GLY A 333 -18.47 4.20 -5.99
CA GLY A 333 -19.57 4.40 -6.92
C GLY A 333 -20.24 3.08 -7.36
N ARG A 334 -21.23 3.19 -8.26
CA ARG A 334 -21.89 2.03 -8.85
C ARG A 334 -20.92 1.30 -9.76
N GLY A 335 -20.59 0.04 -9.42
CA GLY A 335 -19.62 -0.77 -10.15
C GLY A 335 -18.28 -0.93 -9.43
N GLU A 336 -18.07 -0.18 -8.34
CA GLU A 336 -16.83 -0.21 -7.55
C GLU A 336 -16.88 -1.25 -6.44
N THR A 337 -15.77 -1.97 -6.26
CA THR A 337 -15.59 -2.89 -5.13
C THR A 337 -15.02 -2.17 -3.91
N ALA A 338 -15.88 -1.85 -2.93
CA ALA A 338 -15.48 -1.18 -1.69
C ALA A 338 -16.05 -1.84 -0.42
N SER A 339 -15.24 -1.92 0.64
CA SER A 339 -15.68 -2.37 1.97
C SER A 339 -16.57 -1.34 2.67
N ALA A 340 -17.34 -1.76 3.68
CA ALA A 340 -18.16 -0.84 4.47
C ALA A 340 -17.33 0.27 5.14
N GLY A 341 -16.13 -0.05 5.65
CA GLY A 341 -15.22 0.93 6.22
C GLY A 341 -14.73 1.96 5.19
N GLN A 342 -14.43 1.51 3.98
CA GLN A 342 -14.01 2.39 2.89
C GLN A 342 -15.12 3.34 2.42
N LYS A 343 -16.39 2.92 2.48
CA LYS A 343 -17.53 3.81 2.20
C LYS A 343 -17.61 4.98 3.19
N VAL A 344 -17.31 4.73 4.47
CA VAL A 344 -17.26 5.78 5.50
C VAL A 344 -16.05 6.69 5.27
N GLU A 345 -14.87 6.12 5.02
CA GLU A 345 -13.64 6.86 4.74
C GLU A 345 -13.74 7.73 3.48
N ALA A 346 -14.35 7.19 2.42
CA ALA A 346 -14.61 7.90 1.18
C ALA A 346 -15.55 9.09 1.41
N ALA A 347 -16.63 8.92 2.19
CA ALA A 347 -17.54 10.01 2.52
C ALA A 347 -16.84 11.15 3.30
N GLN A 348 -15.96 10.80 4.25
CA GLN A 348 -15.18 11.77 5.02
C GLN A 348 -14.18 12.53 4.14
N ARG A 349 -13.43 11.82 3.28
CA ARG A 349 -12.43 12.44 2.39
C ARG A 349 -13.05 13.26 1.27
N THR A 350 -14.19 12.82 0.72
CA THR A 350 -14.91 13.57 -0.32
C THR A 350 -15.36 14.94 0.19
N ALA A 351 -15.70 15.05 1.48
CA ALA A 351 -16.07 16.33 2.10
C ALA A 351 -14.93 17.36 2.07
N THR A 352 -13.67 16.94 2.06
CA THR A 352 -12.53 17.86 2.00
C THR A 352 -12.21 18.41 0.61
N GLN A 353 -12.78 17.84 -0.47
CA GLN A 353 -12.60 18.28 -1.87
C GLN A 353 -11.13 18.58 -2.27
N ARG A 354 -10.20 17.70 -1.87
CA ARG A 354 -8.76 17.81 -2.18
C ARG A 354 -8.34 16.87 -3.31
N ILE A 355 -7.48 17.33 -4.21
CA ILE A 355 -6.77 16.52 -5.22
C ILE A 355 -5.53 15.90 -4.60
N LEU A 356 -4.82 16.63 -3.73
CA LEU A 356 -3.62 16.14 -3.06
C LEU A 356 -4.03 15.39 -1.79
N PRO A 357 -3.79 14.06 -1.70
CA PRO A 357 -4.24 13.31 -0.54
C PRO A 357 -3.52 13.71 0.75
N ASP A 358 -4.27 13.81 1.86
CA ASP A 358 -3.75 14.20 3.16
C ASP A 358 -3.62 13.04 4.17
N ALA A 359 -3.93 11.81 3.73
CA ALA A 359 -3.75 10.62 4.55
C ALA A 359 -2.29 10.46 5.00
N THR A 360 -2.12 10.15 6.28
CA THR A 360 -0.81 10.12 6.92
C THR A 360 -0.07 8.80 6.67
N LEU A 361 1.19 8.89 6.27
CA LEU A 361 2.11 7.77 6.11
C LEU A 361 2.43 7.13 7.46
N GLN A 362 2.33 5.81 7.53
CA GLN A 362 2.73 5.04 8.72
C GLN A 362 4.26 4.85 8.74
N VAL A 363 4.99 5.89 9.11
CA VAL A 363 6.46 5.97 9.09
C VAL A 363 7.12 4.76 9.78
N ASP A 364 6.59 4.33 10.93
CA ASP A 364 7.14 3.19 11.67
C ASP A 364 7.05 1.89 10.88
N ARG A 365 5.97 1.70 10.11
CA ARG A 365 5.81 0.52 9.26
C ARG A 365 6.73 0.54 8.04
N VAL A 366 6.96 1.72 7.47
CA VAL A 366 7.93 1.90 6.37
C VAL A 366 9.35 1.59 6.83
N LYS A 367 9.69 1.91 8.09
CA LYS A 367 10.99 1.58 8.69
C LYS A 367 11.13 0.11 9.10
N ALA A 368 10.01 -0.58 9.31
CA ALA A 368 9.99 -1.94 9.83
C ALA A 368 10.33 -3.02 8.80
N MET A 369 10.35 -2.72 7.49
CA MET A 369 10.67 -3.70 6.45
C MET A 369 11.47 -3.10 5.28
N ASP A 370 12.12 -3.98 4.53
CA ASP A 370 12.76 -3.69 3.26
C ASP A 370 11.95 -4.37 2.13
N ALA A 371 11.95 -3.79 0.92
CA ALA A 371 11.19 -4.34 -0.21
C ALA A 371 11.79 -4.05 -1.58
N LYS A 372 11.48 -4.89 -2.56
CA LYS A 372 11.72 -4.65 -3.98
C LYS A 372 10.53 -5.14 -4.80
N VAL A 373 9.78 -4.24 -5.41
CA VAL A 373 8.56 -4.57 -6.14
C VAL A 373 8.66 -4.03 -7.56
N LYS A 374 8.49 -4.91 -8.54
CA LYS A 374 8.26 -4.53 -9.93
C LYS A 374 6.79 -4.74 -10.22
N TYR A 375 6.14 -3.72 -10.77
CA TYR A 375 4.73 -3.76 -11.14
C TYR A 375 4.49 -3.21 -12.54
N ARG A 376 3.65 -3.92 -13.32
CA ARG A 376 3.26 -3.50 -14.68
C ARG A 376 1.77 -3.68 -14.92
N ALA A 377 1.09 -2.64 -15.39
CA ALA A 377 -0.27 -2.74 -15.92
C ALA A 377 -0.24 -2.66 -17.46
N LEU A 378 -0.73 -3.71 -18.13
CA LEU A 378 -0.72 -3.82 -19.59
C LEU A 378 -1.85 -3.01 -20.26
N ALA A 379 -2.97 -2.87 -19.56
CA ALA A 379 -4.06 -1.96 -19.89
C ALA A 379 -4.58 -1.30 -18.61
N VAL A 380 -5.06 -0.07 -18.74
CA VAL A 380 -5.60 0.72 -17.62
C VAL A 380 -7.01 1.20 -17.97
N ASN A 381 -7.94 1.00 -17.04
CA ASN A 381 -9.24 1.65 -17.03
C ASN A 381 -9.10 2.95 -16.23
N ALA A 382 -9.25 4.09 -16.89
CA ALA A 382 -9.23 5.40 -16.28
C ALA A 382 -10.20 6.31 -17.06
N PRO A 383 -11.50 6.36 -16.72
CA PRO A 383 -12.50 7.03 -17.56
C PRO A 383 -12.20 8.50 -17.86
N ASN A 384 -11.54 9.18 -16.93
CA ASN A 384 -11.25 10.62 -17.02
C ASN A 384 -9.81 10.95 -17.44
N LEU A 385 -8.99 9.94 -17.73
CA LEU A 385 -7.58 10.10 -18.08
C LEU A 385 -7.23 9.15 -19.24
N PRO A 386 -6.55 9.60 -20.31
CA PRO A 386 -6.21 8.75 -21.46
C PRO A 386 -5.08 7.75 -21.14
N LEU A 387 -5.01 7.23 -19.92
CA LEU A 387 -3.96 6.34 -19.43
C LEU A 387 -4.12 4.94 -20.03
N LYS A 388 -3.02 4.37 -20.52
CA LYS A 388 -2.99 3.06 -21.19
C LYS A 388 -2.17 2.04 -20.43
N LYS A 389 -1.03 2.43 -19.86
CA LYS A 389 -0.11 1.52 -19.15
C LYS A 389 0.49 2.19 -17.93
N VAL A 390 0.84 1.38 -16.93
CA VAL A 390 1.60 1.79 -15.75
C VAL A 390 2.81 0.89 -15.60
N ARG A 391 3.96 1.46 -15.24
CA ARG A 391 5.15 0.73 -14.80
C ARG A 391 5.71 1.39 -13.54
N LEU A 392 5.98 0.56 -12.54
CA LEU A 392 6.51 0.97 -11.25
C LEU A 392 7.60 0.00 -10.82
N ASP A 393 8.82 0.52 -10.61
CA ASP A 393 9.88 -0.21 -9.92
C ASP A 393 10.11 0.48 -8.58
N LEU A 394 9.72 -0.21 -7.50
CA LEU A 394 9.77 0.28 -6.12
C LEU A 394 10.85 -0.45 -5.34
N THR A 395 11.68 0.30 -4.62
CA THR A 395 12.63 -0.23 -3.66
C THR A 395 12.43 0.47 -2.32
N LEU A 396 12.32 -0.29 -1.24
CA LEU A 396 12.30 0.19 0.13
C LEU A 396 13.53 -0.37 0.84
N ASP A 397 14.44 0.50 1.26
CA ASP A 397 15.64 0.11 1.98
C ASP A 397 15.82 1.03 3.18
N LYS A 398 15.78 0.47 4.39
CA LYS A 398 16.01 1.21 5.66
C LYS A 398 15.16 2.48 5.78
N GLY A 399 13.86 2.37 5.51
CA GLY A 399 12.93 3.49 5.60
C GLY A 399 13.01 4.49 4.44
N VAL A 400 13.80 4.21 3.39
CA VAL A 400 13.85 5.01 2.17
C VAL A 400 13.12 4.30 1.04
N LEU A 401 11.99 4.86 0.62
CA LEU A 401 11.18 4.38 -0.50
C LEU A 401 11.60 5.11 -1.79
N THR A 402 12.02 4.38 -2.80
CA THR A 402 12.38 4.91 -4.13
C THR A 402 11.53 4.24 -5.19
N MET A 403 10.86 5.04 -6.02
CA MET A 403 10.13 4.62 -7.20
C MET A 403 10.88 5.12 -8.42
N ASP A 404 11.60 4.23 -9.09
CA ASP A 404 12.52 4.55 -10.19
C ASP A 404 12.63 3.38 -11.19
N PRO A 405 11.90 3.42 -12.33
CA PRO A 405 11.01 4.50 -12.73
C PRO A 405 9.59 4.35 -12.17
N LEU A 406 8.93 5.50 -11.98
CA LEU A 406 7.47 5.61 -12.02
C LEU A 406 7.08 6.12 -13.41
N ALA A 407 6.33 5.32 -14.18
CA ALA A 407 5.97 5.64 -15.55
C ALA A 407 4.50 5.34 -15.89
N PHE A 408 3.90 6.27 -16.61
CA PHE A 408 2.52 6.25 -17.11
C PHE A 408 2.55 6.53 -18.62
N THR A 409 1.98 5.63 -19.41
CA THR A 409 1.85 5.82 -20.86
C THR A 409 0.43 6.21 -21.18
N PHE A 410 0.24 7.36 -21.81
CA PHE A 410 -1.08 7.82 -22.27
C PHE A 410 -1.35 7.35 -23.70
N SER A 411 -2.57 7.59 -24.21
CA SER A 411 -2.90 7.39 -25.62
C SER A 411 -1.89 8.09 -26.54
N ARG A 412 -1.41 9.26 -26.10
CA ARG A 412 -0.42 10.09 -26.80
C ARG A 412 0.53 10.66 -25.74
N GLY A 413 1.79 10.24 -25.79
CA GLY A 413 2.83 10.70 -24.87
C GLY A 413 3.01 9.85 -23.61
N ASP A 414 4.06 10.19 -22.85
CA ASP A 414 4.49 9.44 -21.66
C ASP A 414 4.84 10.39 -20.52
N LEU A 415 4.41 10.06 -19.31
CA LEU A 415 4.86 10.67 -18.05
C LEU A 415 5.78 9.68 -17.34
N ALA A 416 7.04 10.04 -17.12
CA ALA A 416 7.99 9.18 -16.42
C ALA A 416 8.89 9.99 -15.50
N GLY A 417 9.32 9.37 -14.41
CA GLY A 417 10.19 10.05 -13.45
C GLY A 417 10.59 9.19 -12.27
N LYS A 418 11.11 9.88 -11.26
CA LYS A 418 11.59 9.32 -10.02
C LYS A 418 10.92 9.99 -8.83
N VAL A 419 10.51 9.18 -7.87
CA VAL A 419 10.07 9.64 -6.54
C VAL A 419 10.94 8.99 -5.49
N ARG A 420 11.45 9.77 -4.54
CA ARG A 420 12.19 9.28 -3.38
C ARG A 420 11.57 9.86 -2.12
N LEU A 421 11.11 9.00 -1.22
CA LEU A 421 10.59 9.35 0.09
C LEU A 421 11.54 8.79 1.16
N ASP A 422 12.14 9.67 1.96
CA ASP A 422 12.98 9.32 3.09
C ASP A 422 12.21 9.52 4.40
N ALA A 423 11.88 8.41 5.07
CA ALA A 423 11.12 8.42 6.31
C ALA A 423 12.00 8.52 7.56
N ASN A 424 13.34 8.54 7.42
CA ASN A 424 14.27 8.57 8.56
C ASN A 424 14.18 9.83 9.41
N PRO A 425 14.10 11.05 8.83
CA PRO A 425 13.91 12.27 9.60
C PRO A 425 12.57 12.28 10.37
N LYS A 426 12.45 13.16 11.36
CA LYS A 426 11.20 13.33 12.14
C LYS A 426 10.00 13.69 11.24
N VAL A 427 10.24 14.51 10.23
CA VAL A 427 9.28 14.84 9.17
C VAL A 427 9.81 14.25 7.87
N PRO A 428 9.11 13.29 7.24
CA PRO A 428 9.59 12.66 6.02
C PRO A 428 9.89 13.67 4.91
N ARG A 429 10.94 13.40 4.12
CA ARG A 429 11.30 14.19 2.95
C ARG A 429 10.92 13.46 1.67
N THR A 430 10.33 14.17 0.72
CA THR A 430 9.97 13.65 -0.60
C THR A 430 10.66 14.45 -1.69
N ASP A 431 11.44 13.78 -2.54
CA ASP A 431 12.02 14.33 -3.76
C ASP A 431 11.29 13.75 -4.98
N LEU A 432 10.89 14.61 -5.92
CA LEU A 432 10.12 14.31 -7.12
C LEU A 432 10.84 14.89 -8.34
N ASP A 433 11.07 14.08 -9.38
CA ASP A 433 11.48 14.57 -10.71
C ASP A 433 10.67 13.83 -11.78
N MET A 434 9.60 14.46 -12.26
CA MET A 434 8.66 13.90 -13.24
C MET A 434 8.75 14.65 -14.55
N ARG A 435 8.71 13.92 -15.67
CA ARG A 435 8.76 14.47 -17.03
C ARG A 435 7.61 13.95 -17.86
N LEU A 436 6.81 14.87 -18.41
CA LEU A 436 5.80 14.60 -19.42
C LEU A 436 6.39 14.87 -20.80
N THR A 437 6.28 13.88 -21.69
CA THR A 437 6.83 13.94 -23.04
C THR A 437 5.76 13.66 -24.08
N ASN A 438 5.69 14.52 -25.10
CA ASN A 438 4.85 14.32 -26.28
C ASN A 438 3.37 14.05 -25.97
N ALA A 439 2.87 14.60 -24.86
CA ALA A 439 1.46 14.49 -24.51
C ALA A 439 0.64 15.48 -25.33
N LYS A 440 -0.68 15.36 -25.28
CA LYS A 440 -1.58 16.20 -26.08
C LYS A 440 -2.42 17.07 -25.18
N LEU A 441 -2.38 18.38 -25.41
CA LEU A 441 -3.00 19.35 -24.51
C LEU A 441 -4.52 19.17 -24.45
N GLU A 442 -5.13 18.79 -25.57
CA GLU A 442 -6.56 18.50 -25.70
C GLU A 442 -7.02 17.27 -24.89
N ASP A 443 -6.08 16.43 -24.42
CA ASP A 443 -6.41 15.30 -23.55
C ASP A 443 -6.55 15.71 -22.07
N PHE A 444 -6.05 16.89 -21.68
CA PHE A 444 -6.11 17.42 -20.32
C PHE A 444 -7.00 18.65 -20.18
N ILE A 445 -7.20 19.40 -21.27
CA ILE A 445 -8.08 20.58 -21.31
C ILE A 445 -9.41 20.19 -21.94
N THR A 446 -10.46 20.14 -21.12
CA THR A 446 -11.81 19.70 -21.54
C THR A 446 -12.65 20.82 -22.19
N ILE A 447 -12.12 22.03 -22.29
CA ILE A 447 -12.82 23.17 -22.93
C ILE A 447 -12.99 22.88 -24.43
N ARG A 448 -14.23 22.94 -24.90
CA ARG A 448 -14.62 22.62 -26.28
C ARG A 448 -15.58 23.65 -26.85
N ASN A 449 -15.59 23.80 -28.18
CA ASN A 449 -16.62 24.54 -28.92
C ASN A 449 -17.26 23.58 -29.94
N GLY A 450 -18.47 23.11 -29.64
CA GLY A 450 -19.06 21.95 -30.31
C GLY A 450 -18.25 20.69 -30.01
N ASP A 451 -17.98 19.87 -31.03
CA ASP A 451 -17.25 18.60 -30.88
C ASP A 451 -15.72 18.76 -30.91
N LYS A 452 -15.21 19.97 -31.19
CA LYS A 452 -13.78 20.25 -31.34
C LYS A 452 -13.16 20.87 -30.08
N PRO A 453 -11.94 20.45 -29.70
CA PRO A 453 -11.16 21.06 -28.61
C PRO A 453 -10.93 22.57 -28.82
N ALA A 454 -10.83 23.31 -27.71
CA ALA A 454 -10.48 24.73 -27.74
C ALA A 454 -9.04 24.97 -28.22
N ILE A 455 -8.13 24.07 -27.84
CA ILE A 455 -6.71 24.10 -28.17
C ILE A 455 -6.24 22.66 -28.39
N GLU A 456 -5.40 22.48 -29.41
CA GLU A 456 -4.75 21.22 -29.73
C GLU A 456 -3.25 21.45 -29.85
N GLY A 457 -2.44 20.53 -29.35
CA GLY A 457 -1.00 20.72 -29.40
C GLY A 457 -0.22 19.69 -28.61
N GLY A 458 1.04 19.50 -28.99
CA GLY A 458 1.96 18.73 -28.16
C GLY A 458 2.29 19.51 -26.90
N VAL A 459 2.31 18.86 -25.74
CA VAL A 459 2.74 19.44 -24.48
C VAL A 459 3.81 18.56 -23.84
N MET A 460 4.83 19.23 -23.33
CA MET A 460 5.92 18.66 -22.54
C MET A 460 5.95 19.39 -21.21
N ALA A 461 6.28 18.69 -20.15
CA ALA A 461 6.41 19.30 -18.83
C ALA A 461 7.51 18.63 -18.03
N ARG A 462 8.06 19.36 -17.06
CA ARG A 462 8.89 18.81 -16.00
C ARG A 462 8.48 19.43 -14.68
N ALA A 463 8.37 18.61 -13.66
CA ALA A 463 8.23 19.04 -12.28
C ALA A 463 9.38 18.45 -11.47
N LYS A 464 10.23 19.30 -10.91
CA LYS A 464 11.30 18.90 -9.99
C LYS A 464 11.08 19.58 -8.65
N LEU A 465 10.63 18.83 -7.67
CA LEU A 465 10.18 19.34 -6.37
C LEU A 465 10.82 18.55 -5.22
N THR A 466 11.12 19.24 -4.13
CA THR A 466 11.49 18.65 -2.85
C THR A 466 10.55 19.21 -1.79
N GLY A 467 9.93 18.36 -0.99
CA GLY A 467 9.00 18.75 0.07
C GLY A 467 9.11 17.89 1.31
N TYR A 468 8.42 18.29 2.37
CA TYR A 468 8.46 17.66 3.70
C TYR A 468 7.06 17.42 4.25
N GLY A 469 6.80 16.20 4.71
CA GLY A 469 5.53 15.83 5.31
C GLY A 469 5.26 14.34 5.18
N ASP A 470 4.49 13.81 6.12
CA ASP A 470 3.97 12.45 6.13
C ASP A 470 2.63 12.34 5.38
N SER A 471 2.34 13.22 4.42
CA SER A 471 1.26 13.05 3.44
C SER A 471 1.62 13.73 2.11
N VAL A 472 0.96 13.35 1.01
CA VAL A 472 1.18 13.98 -0.30
C VAL A 472 0.88 15.49 -0.23
N HIS A 473 -0.24 15.85 0.39
CA HIS A 473 -0.64 17.24 0.62
C HIS A 473 0.41 18.03 1.42
N ARG A 474 0.92 17.49 2.54
CA ARG A 474 1.92 18.21 3.35
C ARG A 474 3.28 18.32 2.67
N ALA A 475 3.72 17.27 1.97
CA ALA A 475 4.93 17.35 1.15
C ALA A 475 4.79 18.41 0.05
N ALA A 476 3.64 18.49 -0.61
CA ALA A 476 3.38 19.54 -1.61
C ALA A 476 3.27 20.95 -0.98
N SER A 477 2.66 21.06 0.21
CA SER A 477 2.48 22.31 0.96
C SER A 477 3.79 22.96 1.41
N THR A 478 4.88 22.19 1.47
CA THR A 478 6.21 22.67 1.85
C THR A 478 7.21 22.54 0.69
N ALA A 479 6.70 22.27 -0.51
CA ALA A 479 7.54 21.98 -1.66
C ALA A 479 8.35 23.21 -2.09
N ASN A 480 9.57 22.94 -2.54
CA ASN A 480 10.47 23.88 -3.18
C ASN A 480 10.95 23.29 -4.50
N GLY A 481 11.13 24.11 -5.54
CA GLY A 481 11.66 23.65 -6.82
C GLY A 481 11.12 24.42 -8.02
N GLN A 482 10.92 23.71 -9.14
CA GLN A 482 10.50 24.31 -10.41
C GLN A 482 9.52 23.41 -11.15
N VAL A 483 8.56 24.04 -11.82
CA VAL A 483 7.63 23.40 -12.74
C VAL A 483 7.61 24.17 -14.06
N THR A 484 7.92 23.47 -15.15
CA THR A 484 7.99 24.06 -16.48
C THR A 484 7.10 23.27 -17.43
N LEU A 485 6.28 23.97 -18.21
CA LEU A 485 5.39 23.43 -19.22
C LEU A 485 5.64 24.13 -20.55
N VAL A 486 5.74 23.35 -21.62
CA VAL A 486 6.06 23.82 -22.96
C VAL A 486 5.14 23.14 -23.97
N SER A 487 4.43 23.95 -24.75
CA SER A 487 3.81 23.53 -26.00
C SER A 487 4.53 24.22 -27.14
N PRO A 488 5.43 23.52 -27.86
CA PRO A 488 6.26 24.18 -28.86
C PRO A 488 5.47 24.60 -30.09
N ARG A 489 4.33 23.95 -30.39
CA ARG A 489 3.44 24.23 -31.51
C ARG A 489 2.04 23.66 -31.23
N GLY A 490 1.02 24.31 -31.77
CA GLY A 490 -0.37 23.85 -31.70
C GLY A 490 -1.31 24.64 -32.59
N GLU A 491 -2.60 24.36 -32.45
CA GLU A 491 -3.69 25.10 -33.08
C GLU A 491 -4.70 25.46 -32.00
N MET A 492 -5.33 26.62 -32.12
CA MET A 492 -6.38 27.09 -31.22
C MET A 492 -7.56 27.55 -32.03
N ARG A 493 -8.77 27.33 -31.53
CA ARG A 493 -9.96 27.91 -32.16
C ARG A 493 -9.84 29.43 -32.08
N GLN A 494 -10.04 30.09 -33.22
CA GLN A 494 -9.88 31.53 -33.30
C GLN A 494 -10.80 32.25 -32.32
N ALA A 495 -11.97 31.70 -32.01
CA ALA A 495 -12.89 32.23 -31.01
C ALA A 495 -12.22 32.37 -29.62
N PHE A 496 -11.54 31.32 -29.15
CA PHE A 496 -10.81 31.36 -27.87
C PHE A 496 -9.56 32.23 -27.94
N ALA A 497 -8.83 32.19 -29.06
CA ALA A 497 -7.65 33.05 -29.23
C ALA A 497 -8.02 34.54 -29.23
N GLU A 498 -9.16 34.92 -29.82
CA GLU A 498 -9.66 36.30 -29.81
C GLU A 498 -10.19 36.71 -28.43
N LEU A 499 -10.76 35.76 -27.67
CA LEU A 499 -11.15 35.98 -26.26
C LEU A 499 -9.94 36.23 -25.35
N LEU A 500 -8.79 35.60 -25.62
CA LEU A 500 -7.54 35.87 -24.90
C LEU A 500 -7.06 37.32 -25.09
N GLY A 501 -7.51 38.00 -26.14
CA GLY A 501 -7.14 39.38 -26.43
C GLY A 501 -8.24 40.39 -26.10
N VAL A 502 -7.94 41.65 -26.41
CA VAL A 502 -8.81 42.83 -26.26
C VAL A 502 -10.17 42.79 -27.01
N ASN A 503 -10.56 41.69 -27.67
CA ASN A 503 -11.80 41.61 -28.48
C ASN A 503 -12.75 40.49 -28.02
N ALA A 504 -13.22 40.63 -26.78
CA ALA A 504 -14.19 39.72 -26.19
C ALA A 504 -15.48 39.59 -27.03
N SER A 505 -15.92 40.66 -27.70
CA SER A 505 -17.15 40.66 -28.52
C SER A 505 -17.01 39.83 -29.81
N LYS A 506 -15.88 39.92 -30.53
CA LYS A 506 -15.61 39.06 -31.69
C LYS A 506 -15.41 37.61 -31.28
N GLY A 507 -14.69 37.36 -30.18
CA GLY A 507 -14.55 36.01 -29.62
C GLY A 507 -15.91 35.40 -29.29
N LEU A 508 -16.76 36.17 -28.59
CA LEU A 508 -18.13 35.77 -28.25
C LEU A 508 -19.00 35.55 -29.51
N LEU A 509 -18.94 36.43 -30.51
CA LEU A 509 -19.64 36.26 -31.77
C LEU A 509 -19.20 34.99 -32.52
N LEU A 510 -17.90 34.68 -32.50
CA LEU A 510 -17.36 33.46 -33.11
C LEU A 510 -17.82 32.21 -32.35
N LEU A 511 -17.92 32.26 -31.02
CA LEU A 511 -18.50 31.18 -30.22
C LEU A 511 -19.99 31.00 -30.52
N LEU A 512 -20.78 32.09 -30.50
CA LEU A 512 -22.22 32.07 -30.77
C LEU A 512 -22.54 31.60 -32.18
N SER A 513 -21.71 31.95 -33.17
CA SER A 513 -21.84 31.48 -34.56
C SER A 513 -21.27 30.07 -34.78
N LYS A 514 -20.82 29.38 -33.72
CA LYS A 514 -20.18 28.05 -33.78
C LYS A 514 -19.06 27.98 -34.82
N SER A 515 -18.31 29.08 -34.97
CA SER A 515 -17.29 29.21 -36.01
C SER A 515 -16.21 28.15 -35.86
N GLU A 516 -15.85 27.54 -36.99
CA GLU A 516 -14.77 26.56 -37.04
C GLU A 516 -13.38 27.07 -37.40
N ARG A 517 -13.19 28.38 -37.38
CA ARG A 517 -11.89 28.96 -37.70
C ARG A 517 -10.86 28.64 -36.63
N GLU A 518 -9.65 28.30 -37.09
CA GLU A 518 -8.49 28.01 -36.28
C GLU A 518 -7.39 29.06 -36.51
N THR A 519 -6.51 29.18 -35.53
CA THR A 519 -5.31 29.99 -35.59
C THR A 519 -4.15 29.21 -34.99
N SER A 520 -2.99 29.33 -35.62
CA SER A 520 -1.79 28.65 -35.15
C SER A 520 -1.36 29.18 -33.78
N VAL A 521 -0.94 28.26 -32.91
CA VAL A 521 -0.20 28.54 -31.68
C VAL A 521 1.27 28.30 -32.02
N ARG A 522 2.04 29.38 -32.13
CA ARG A 522 3.48 29.32 -32.40
C ARG A 522 4.24 28.72 -31.25
N CYS A 523 3.88 29.05 -30.02
CA CYS A 523 4.35 28.39 -28.80
C CYS A 523 3.47 28.77 -27.61
N ALA A 524 3.49 27.94 -26.57
CA ALA A 524 3.07 28.31 -25.23
C ALA A 524 4.10 27.81 -24.21
N VAL A 525 4.53 28.67 -23.29
CA VAL A 525 5.50 28.36 -22.24
C VAL A 525 4.95 28.88 -20.91
N ALA A 526 4.95 28.03 -19.91
CA ALA A 526 4.62 28.40 -18.54
C ALA A 526 5.70 27.85 -17.61
N ASP A 527 6.36 28.71 -16.86
CA ASP A 527 7.41 28.35 -15.91
C ASP A 527 7.10 28.94 -14.54
N PHE A 528 7.27 28.13 -13.51
CA PHE A 528 6.95 28.45 -12.14
C PHE A 528 8.11 28.09 -11.22
N SER A 529 8.53 29.04 -10.38
CA SER A 529 9.33 28.76 -9.20
C SER A 529 8.41 28.35 -8.06
N VAL A 530 8.78 27.34 -7.28
CA VAL A 530 7.99 26.84 -6.16
C VAL A 530 8.77 27.09 -4.88
N LYS A 531 8.15 27.79 -3.93
CA LYS A 531 8.71 28.07 -2.61
C LYS A 531 7.65 27.89 -1.54
N ASP A 532 7.94 27.04 -0.55
CA ASP A 532 7.05 26.75 0.57
C ASP A 532 5.61 26.43 0.13
N GLY A 533 5.49 25.60 -0.91
CA GLY A 533 4.21 25.19 -1.49
C GLY A 533 3.49 26.24 -2.34
N ILE A 534 4.05 27.43 -2.51
CA ILE A 534 3.50 28.48 -3.39
C ILE A 534 4.29 28.46 -4.70
N MET A 535 3.62 28.13 -5.80
CA MET A 535 4.16 28.23 -7.15
C MET A 535 3.91 29.63 -7.68
N THR A 536 4.96 30.38 -7.99
CA THR A 536 4.89 31.73 -8.56
C THR A 536 5.33 31.68 -10.01
N SER A 537 4.53 32.25 -10.90
CA SER A 537 4.88 32.30 -12.33
C SER A 537 6.11 33.17 -12.57
N ASN A 538 7.15 32.60 -13.17
CA ASN A 538 8.27 33.38 -13.71
C ASN A 538 7.93 33.92 -15.10
N GLN A 539 7.26 33.09 -15.91
CA GLN A 539 6.77 33.44 -17.24
C GLN A 539 5.54 32.59 -17.57
N ILE A 540 4.52 33.22 -18.14
CA ILE A 540 3.42 32.54 -18.84
C ILE A 540 3.26 33.29 -20.15
N VAL A 541 3.53 32.63 -21.27
CA VAL A 541 3.45 33.22 -22.61
C VAL A 541 2.73 32.23 -23.52
N ALA A 542 1.75 32.69 -24.28
CA ALA A 542 1.15 31.94 -25.36
C ALA A 542 1.08 32.83 -26.60
N ASP A 543 1.78 32.45 -27.65
CA ASP A 543 1.86 33.20 -28.89
C ASP A 543 1.00 32.56 -29.98
N THR A 544 -0.07 33.25 -30.39
CA THR A 544 -1.01 32.78 -31.42
C THR A 544 -0.96 33.68 -32.65
N GLY A 545 -1.47 33.20 -33.79
CA GLY A 545 -1.53 33.99 -35.03
C GLY A 545 -2.30 35.32 -34.93
N VAL A 546 -3.10 35.55 -33.88
CA VAL A 546 -3.92 36.76 -33.70
C VAL A 546 -3.65 37.54 -32.42
N VAL A 547 -3.15 36.88 -31.37
CA VAL A 547 -2.94 37.45 -30.02
C VAL A 547 -1.63 36.92 -29.43
N LEU A 548 -0.87 37.80 -28.77
CA LEU A 548 0.19 37.43 -27.84
C LEU A 548 -0.34 37.54 -26.41
N ALA A 549 -0.52 36.41 -25.74
CA ALA A 549 -0.98 36.36 -24.36
C ALA A 549 0.20 36.23 -23.40
N ARG A 550 0.18 37.03 -22.32
CA ARG A 550 1.14 36.98 -21.21
C ARG A 550 0.38 36.83 -19.92
N GLY A 551 0.84 35.95 -19.04
CA GLY A 551 0.20 35.71 -17.76
C GLY A 551 1.14 35.91 -16.59
N LYS A 552 0.55 36.15 -15.42
CA LYS A 552 1.21 36.17 -14.12
C LYS A 552 0.27 35.66 -13.04
N GLY A 553 0.80 35.12 -11.96
CA GLY A 553 0.00 34.70 -10.81
C GLY A 553 0.67 33.64 -9.95
N THR A 554 -0.13 33.07 -9.07
CA THR A 554 0.31 32.08 -8.10
C THR A 554 -0.61 30.87 -8.05
N ILE A 555 -0.04 29.71 -7.75
CA ILE A 555 -0.75 28.47 -7.47
C ILE A 555 -0.32 28.03 -6.07
N ASP A 556 -1.28 27.97 -5.14
CA ASP A 556 -1.06 27.58 -3.75
C ASP A 556 -1.36 26.09 -3.56
N LEU A 557 -0.31 25.27 -3.36
CA LEU A 557 -0.44 23.83 -3.13
C LEU A 557 -0.91 23.48 -1.71
N ARG A 558 -0.88 24.45 -0.79
CA ARG A 558 -1.32 24.29 0.60
C ARG A 558 -2.84 24.33 0.68
N GLU A 559 -3.44 25.25 -0.06
CA GLU A 559 -4.90 25.44 -0.13
C GLU A 559 -5.52 24.80 -1.38
N GLU A 560 -4.71 24.31 -2.32
CA GLU A 560 -5.14 23.81 -3.63
C GLU A 560 -5.95 24.86 -4.41
N ARG A 561 -5.42 26.08 -4.47
CA ARG A 561 -6.04 27.23 -5.12
C ARG A 561 -5.11 27.85 -6.15
N LEU A 562 -5.69 28.40 -7.20
CA LEU A 562 -4.96 29.16 -8.20
C LEU A 562 -5.52 30.58 -8.30
N ASP A 563 -4.64 31.54 -8.58
CA ASP A 563 -4.97 32.92 -8.93
C ASP A 563 -4.02 33.35 -10.06
N LEU A 564 -4.51 33.22 -11.29
CA LEU A 564 -3.78 33.53 -12.51
C LEU A 564 -4.48 34.67 -13.23
N LYS A 565 -3.69 35.62 -13.73
CA LYS A 565 -4.12 36.73 -14.58
C LYS A 565 -3.44 36.59 -15.93
N ILE A 566 -4.21 36.68 -17.01
CA ILE A 566 -3.74 36.59 -18.39
C ILE A 566 -4.17 37.86 -19.12
N ASP A 567 -3.18 38.58 -19.62
CA ASP A 567 -3.31 39.78 -20.43
C ASP A 567 -3.00 39.41 -21.89
N GLY A 568 -3.75 39.93 -22.86
CA GLY A 568 -3.53 39.60 -24.27
C GLY A 568 -3.53 40.81 -25.20
N ASP A 569 -2.48 40.90 -26.01
CA ASP A 569 -2.27 41.97 -26.97
C ASP A 569 -2.59 41.50 -28.40
N SER A 570 -3.39 42.26 -29.15
CA SER A 570 -3.73 41.89 -30.54
C SER A 570 -2.60 42.22 -31.52
N LYS A 571 -2.36 41.30 -32.46
CA LYS A 571 -1.40 41.48 -33.57
C LYS A 571 -2.01 42.11 -34.81
N LYS A 572 -3.32 42.39 -34.80
CA LYS A 572 -4.05 43.00 -35.92
C LYS A 572 -4.53 44.40 -35.54
N PRO A 573 -4.61 45.36 -36.48
CA PRO A 573 -5.16 46.68 -36.22
C PRO A 573 -6.59 46.60 -35.70
N ARG A 574 -6.97 47.47 -34.75
CA ARG A 574 -8.33 47.50 -34.16
C ARG A 574 -8.77 48.94 -33.87
N LEU A 575 -10.08 49.17 -34.04
CA LEU A 575 -10.79 50.43 -33.79
C LEU A 575 -11.15 50.66 -32.31
N VAL A 576 -11.26 49.60 -31.50
CA VAL A 576 -11.58 49.68 -30.06
C VAL A 576 -10.65 48.77 -29.25
N ARG A 577 -9.94 49.35 -28.28
CA ARG A 577 -9.12 48.63 -27.28
C ARG A 577 -9.92 48.45 -25.99
N LEU A 578 -10.29 47.20 -25.67
CA LEU A 578 -10.88 46.83 -24.37
C LEU A 578 -9.90 45.93 -23.61
N PHE A 579 -9.07 46.51 -22.75
CA PHE A 579 -8.13 45.75 -21.92
C PHE A 579 -8.88 45.12 -20.75
N ILE A 580 -9.37 43.90 -20.97
CA ILE A 580 -10.02 43.11 -19.93
C ILE A 580 -9.18 41.86 -19.68
N PRO A 581 -8.35 41.87 -18.62
CA PRO A 581 -7.59 40.69 -18.23
C PRO A 581 -8.50 39.52 -17.91
N ILE A 582 -8.11 38.33 -18.37
CA ILE A 582 -8.75 37.09 -17.96
C ILE A 582 -8.15 36.68 -16.63
N THR A 583 -9.02 36.38 -15.67
CA THR A 583 -8.62 35.82 -14.39
C THR A 583 -9.08 34.38 -14.29
N VAL A 584 -8.22 33.51 -13.79
CA VAL A 584 -8.56 32.14 -13.42
C VAL A 584 -8.31 32.06 -11.93
N LYS A 585 -9.37 31.92 -11.13
CA LYS A 585 -9.30 31.96 -9.67
C LYS A 585 -10.11 30.85 -9.02
N GLY A 586 -9.64 30.32 -7.90
CA GLY A 586 -10.41 29.39 -7.06
C GLY A 586 -9.73 28.04 -6.84
N PRO A 587 -10.46 27.05 -6.29
CA PRO A 587 -9.93 25.71 -6.04
C PRO A 587 -9.56 24.97 -7.32
N PHE A 588 -8.61 24.04 -7.27
CA PHE A 588 -8.18 23.24 -8.43
C PHE A 588 -9.31 22.44 -9.07
N LEU A 589 -10.24 21.90 -8.26
CA LEU A 589 -11.38 21.13 -8.74
C LEU A 589 -12.51 21.99 -9.33
N SER A 590 -12.50 23.30 -9.06
CA SER A 590 -13.56 24.22 -9.50
C SER A 590 -13.04 25.63 -9.80
N PRO A 591 -12.07 25.78 -10.72
CA PRO A 591 -11.55 27.09 -11.06
C PRO A 591 -12.63 27.92 -11.76
N LYS A 592 -12.76 29.17 -11.35
CA LYS A 592 -13.66 30.15 -11.97
C LYS A 592 -12.86 30.99 -12.95
N ILE A 593 -13.33 31.04 -14.20
CA ILE A 593 -12.80 31.94 -15.22
C ILE A 593 -13.65 33.20 -15.18
N GLY A 594 -13.01 34.35 -14.98
CA GLY A 594 -13.66 35.65 -14.85
C GLY A 594 -12.96 36.73 -15.67
N LEU A 595 -13.62 37.88 -15.78
CA LEU A 595 -13.12 39.08 -16.43
C LEU A 595 -12.97 40.19 -15.40
N GLU A 596 -11.81 40.84 -15.37
CA GLU A 596 -11.57 41.95 -14.44
C GLU A 596 -12.09 43.26 -15.07
N THR A 597 -13.31 43.67 -14.72
CA THR A 597 -14.01 44.82 -15.33
C THR A 597 -13.58 46.18 -14.78
N GLY A 598 -12.83 46.22 -13.67
CA GLY A 598 -12.48 47.46 -12.96
C GLY A 598 -11.65 48.45 -13.78
N GLY A 599 -10.77 47.98 -14.66
CA GLY A 599 -9.97 48.85 -15.54
C GLY A 599 -10.76 49.51 -16.67
N ALA A 600 -11.87 48.91 -17.12
CA ALA A 600 -12.68 49.42 -18.21
C ALA A 600 -13.50 50.67 -17.83
N VAL A 601 -13.87 50.80 -16.54
CA VAL A 601 -14.62 51.95 -16.03
C VAL A 601 -13.75 53.22 -16.00
N ALA A 602 -12.46 53.09 -15.69
CA ALA A 602 -11.52 54.22 -15.70
C ALA A 602 -11.26 54.76 -17.12
N GLN A 603 -11.27 53.89 -18.14
CA GLN A 603 -11.10 54.30 -19.54
C GLN A 603 -12.33 55.04 -20.10
N GLY A 604 -13.54 54.73 -19.60
CA GLY A 604 -14.75 55.48 -19.94
C GLY A 604 -14.76 56.93 -19.43
N GLY A 605 -14.11 57.19 -18.29
CA GLY A 605 -14.02 58.53 -17.70
C GLY A 605 -13.13 59.51 -18.49
N VAL A 606 -12.05 59.02 -19.12
CA VAL A 606 -11.13 59.84 -19.94
C VAL A 606 -11.78 60.27 -21.27
N ALA A 607 -12.62 59.42 -21.86
CA ALA A 607 -13.35 59.76 -23.08
C ALA A 607 -14.37 60.90 -22.85
N ALA A 608 -15.01 60.95 -21.69
CA ALA A 608 -15.93 62.04 -21.33
C ALA A 608 -15.23 63.40 -21.15
N ALA A 609 -13.98 63.41 -20.67
CA ALA A 609 -13.17 64.62 -20.50
C ALA A 609 -12.54 65.14 -21.81
N LEU A 610 -12.30 64.26 -22.79
CA LEU A 610 -11.77 64.64 -24.12
C LEU A 610 -12.87 65.06 -25.10
N ALA A 611 -14.10 64.57 -24.91
CA ALA A 611 -15.25 64.94 -25.73
C ALA A 611 -15.67 66.42 -25.59
N SER A 612 -15.23 67.11 -24.53
CA SER A 612 -15.53 68.53 -24.29
C SER A 612 -14.60 69.51 -25.01
N PHE A 613 -13.53 69.07 -25.69
CA PHE A 613 -12.54 69.97 -26.28
C PHE A 613 -12.14 69.71 -27.75
N VAL A 614 -12.38 68.53 -28.33
CA VAL A 614 -11.96 68.24 -29.72
C VAL A 614 -12.96 67.33 -30.45
N ASN A 615 -13.27 67.67 -31.72
CA ASN A 615 -14.03 66.93 -32.75
C ASN A 615 -14.44 65.49 -32.38
N PRO A 616 -15.73 65.06 -32.47
CA PRO A 616 -16.19 63.73 -32.07
C PRO A 616 -15.43 62.54 -32.69
N LEU A 617 -14.75 62.73 -33.82
CA LEU A 617 -13.86 61.73 -34.41
C LEU A 617 -12.52 61.55 -33.65
N ALA A 618 -12.04 62.58 -32.97
CA ALA A 618 -10.82 62.54 -32.14
C ALA A 618 -11.01 61.79 -30.82
N ALA A 619 -12.24 61.72 -30.29
CA ALA A 619 -12.58 60.94 -29.10
C ALA A 619 -12.37 59.43 -29.29
N ILE A 620 -12.28 58.97 -30.55
CA ILE A 620 -12.06 57.56 -30.92
C ILE A 620 -10.55 57.25 -31.08
N LEU A 621 -9.70 58.26 -31.31
CA LEU A 621 -8.26 58.09 -31.56
C LEU A 621 -7.49 57.34 -30.45
N PRO A 622 -7.77 57.53 -29.14
CA PRO A 622 -7.13 56.74 -28.08
C PRO A 622 -7.44 55.23 -28.17
N PHE A 623 -8.51 54.87 -28.89
CA PHE A 623 -8.98 53.50 -29.04
C PHE A 623 -8.53 52.84 -30.36
N VAL A 624 -8.00 53.61 -31.33
CA VAL A 624 -7.55 53.14 -32.65
C VAL A 624 -6.05 52.84 -32.61
N THR A 625 -5.66 51.58 -32.85
CA THR A 625 -4.23 51.21 -32.85
C THR A 625 -3.80 50.30 -33.99
N GLY A 626 -2.54 50.42 -34.39
CA GLY A 626 -1.95 49.77 -35.57
C GLY A 626 -1.68 48.26 -35.45
N GLY A 627 -2.06 47.62 -34.34
CA GLY A 627 -1.66 46.24 -34.03
C GLY A 627 -0.19 46.21 -33.57
N GLU A 628 0.05 46.29 -32.26
CA GLU A 628 1.38 46.58 -31.72
C GLU A 628 2.16 45.34 -31.27
N ALA A 629 1.49 44.19 -31.10
CA ALA A 629 2.15 42.99 -30.61
C ALA A 629 2.93 42.27 -31.72
N LYS A 630 4.26 42.19 -31.56
CA LYS A 630 5.14 41.37 -32.40
C LYS A 630 5.07 39.89 -32.02
N ASP A 631 5.68 39.04 -32.84
CA ASP A 631 5.88 37.62 -32.51
C ASP A 631 6.81 37.47 -31.30
N ALA A 632 6.46 36.52 -30.42
CA ALA A 632 7.33 36.18 -29.31
C ALA A 632 8.57 35.47 -29.85
N ASP A 633 9.70 35.59 -29.16
CA ASP A 633 10.86 34.76 -29.43
C ASP A 633 10.61 33.32 -28.91
N CYS A 634 9.75 32.59 -29.60
CA CYS A 634 9.40 31.22 -29.25
C CYS A 634 10.62 30.30 -29.24
N ALA A 635 11.64 30.58 -30.07
CA ALA A 635 12.87 29.81 -30.06
C ALA A 635 13.64 30.02 -28.75
N GLY A 636 13.83 31.28 -28.33
CA GLY A 636 14.46 31.64 -27.06
C GLY A 636 13.68 31.12 -25.84
N LEU A 637 12.34 31.29 -25.83
CA LEU A 637 11.48 30.80 -24.74
C LEU A 637 11.56 29.28 -24.56
N VAL A 638 11.51 28.53 -25.66
CA VAL A 638 11.61 27.07 -25.62
C VAL A 638 13.04 26.62 -25.28
N ALA A 639 14.07 27.33 -25.75
CA ALA A 639 15.45 27.06 -25.39
C ALA A 639 15.71 27.28 -23.89
N SER A 640 15.15 28.35 -23.31
CA SER A 640 15.20 28.63 -21.88
C SER A 640 14.53 27.52 -21.06
N ALA A 641 13.29 27.15 -21.43
CA ALA A 641 12.59 26.04 -20.78
C ALA A 641 13.33 24.69 -20.89
N ARG A 642 14.08 24.48 -21.98
CA ARG A 642 14.95 23.30 -22.15
C ARG A 642 16.18 23.37 -21.25
N ALA A 643 16.76 24.55 -21.00
CA ALA A 643 17.84 24.73 -20.05
C ALA A 643 17.39 24.38 -18.61
N ASP A 644 16.14 24.69 -18.27
CA ASP A 644 15.47 24.28 -17.02
C ASP A 644 15.11 22.77 -17.01
N GLY A 645 15.34 22.10 -18.14
CA GLY A 645 15.27 20.64 -18.31
C GLY A 645 13.91 20.11 -18.73
N ALA A 646 13.02 20.95 -19.26
CA ALA A 646 11.84 20.48 -19.97
C ALA A 646 12.24 19.56 -21.14
N PRO A 647 11.58 18.41 -21.35
CA PRO A 647 12.03 17.39 -22.30
C PRO A 647 11.59 17.68 -23.75
N VAL A 648 11.98 18.85 -24.27
CA VAL A 648 11.65 19.29 -25.64
C VAL A 648 12.75 18.86 -26.62
N LYS A 649 12.37 18.25 -27.75
CA LYS A 649 13.32 17.89 -28.82
C LYS A 649 13.48 19.03 -29.81
N VAL A 650 14.70 19.25 -30.31
CA VAL A 650 15.03 20.34 -31.28
C VAL A 650 14.21 20.24 -32.58
N THR A 651 13.90 19.03 -33.05
CA THR A 651 13.05 18.83 -34.23
C THR A 651 11.60 19.30 -34.03
N GLN A 652 11.16 19.49 -32.78
CA GLN A 652 9.83 20.00 -32.47
C GLN A 652 9.78 21.54 -32.53
N THR A 653 10.93 22.23 -32.52
CA THR A 653 11.03 23.70 -32.55
C THR A 653 11.29 24.27 -33.95
N THR A 654 11.53 23.43 -34.96
CA THR A 654 11.69 23.88 -36.36
C THR A 654 10.32 24.23 -36.98
N PRO A 655 10.16 25.39 -37.63
CA PRO A 655 8.89 25.76 -38.26
C PRO A 655 8.44 24.72 -39.28
N ALA A 656 7.18 24.28 -39.22
CA ALA A 656 6.60 23.53 -40.32
C ALA A 656 6.53 24.44 -41.56
N ARG A 657 7.02 23.97 -42.71
CA ARG A 657 6.82 24.68 -43.98
C ARG A 657 5.31 24.95 -44.16
N PRO A 658 4.90 26.18 -44.49
CA PRO A 658 3.49 26.48 -44.70
C PRO A 658 2.93 25.53 -45.76
N LYS A 659 1.81 24.86 -45.45
CA LYS A 659 1.04 24.16 -46.48
C LYS A 659 0.59 25.23 -47.49
N LYS A 660 1.10 25.16 -48.72
CA LYS A 660 0.53 25.93 -49.84
C LYS A 660 -0.95 25.57 -49.91
N LYS A 661 -1.81 26.59 -49.81
CA LYS A 661 -3.25 26.44 -50.03
C LYS A 661 -3.53 26.03 -51.46
#